data_AF-A0A6A6SS41-F1
#
_entry.id   AF-A0A6A6SS41-F1
#
_cell.length_a   1.000
_cell.length_b   1.000
_cell.length_c   1.000
_cell.angle_alpha   90.00
_cell.angle_beta   90.00
_cell.angle_gamma   90.00
#
_symmetry.space_group_name_H-M   'P 1'
#
loop_
_entity.id
_entity.type
_entity.pdbx_description
1 polymer ?
#
loop_
_entity_poly.entity_id
_entity_poly.type
_entity_poly.pdbx_seq_one_letter_code
_entity_poly.pdbx_strand_id
1 'polypeptide(L)'
;MAKRESMAQHKAATRVTGQTFQSFLNDAFRFTVSESLTDSDAMLTLSSILLFLLLLLTPIILAHPTSSYFSNRSPSSTDTPNISNSSTAASDSQCGFSGNADIYGPGIRIGIYAQTLAVYLTKYFILDQAPMLRDAVTVFSTALMSVAVVLIVHKETSYAVEFFVVLQILSWSCLTGVRTRDTYAYSTLSNRATRYVMTELFNVAVLVLHSWFWFRGFDQMRQTPCGTQVFFFAKVDMGGWYREMMKGMAIIGLLDHGYDAFFRALAAWCWWLVRKVDGDVVSEVERWTQFTEQGARDEDAQPVRMVAGQDDRAGEVTRKMDMQDSKSFEVESTEASSTMGDKPSTITTWATEASGITYTEEKMPQNATLHPDEHADVRSSSPCPSASSLALHNNTSINRPPPRFNGSLFTEIHQASIFLTHCVSANPSTSLQTRHPILFAFLLRSCLVARSKSPQTHPQRPPTPIQPPRPSPKERKTETMTTRPPTYIHCLKTVFYHLLTFRFPAHGLLLIHHLNLSRSLNPLSEPYQLHAALTYPTPRPSLSSIALASRVQISVLNLRAPLSKRVKYTQAVFHAVIHVFVALQLEFTIAWNNIQGLGGLGSVGQLVPFLVGVGGLVVVVGRGVEGWVGRETRREKSMFGESDSDKKGSDEFVKAYLQWEDEYSERSKKKIEGS
;
A
#
# COMPACT_ATOMS: atom_id res chain seq x y z
N MET A 1 47.57 -0.77 -28.74
CA MET A 1 46.23 -0.20 -29.04
C MET A 1 45.11 -1.20 -28.79
N ALA A 2 45.15 -2.41 -29.36
CA ALA A 2 44.09 -3.43 -29.21
C ALA A 2 43.62 -3.71 -27.75
N LYS A 3 44.52 -3.76 -26.76
CA LYS A 3 44.14 -3.96 -25.35
C LYS A 3 43.41 -2.77 -24.72
N ARG A 4 43.68 -1.54 -25.18
CA ARG A 4 42.96 -0.32 -24.76
C ARG A 4 41.59 -0.22 -25.41
N GLU A 5 41.46 -0.63 -26.67
CA GLU A 5 40.16 -0.71 -27.37
C GLU A 5 39.26 -1.79 -26.78
N SER A 6 39.81 -2.97 -26.45
CA SER A 6 39.08 -4.04 -25.76
C SER A 6 38.58 -3.61 -24.38
N MET A 7 39.40 -2.90 -23.58
CA MET A 7 38.95 -2.36 -22.29
C MET A 7 37.92 -1.24 -22.43
N ALA A 8 38.01 -0.40 -23.46
CA ALA A 8 37.03 0.65 -23.71
C ALA A 8 35.69 0.08 -24.18
N GLN A 9 35.70 -0.94 -25.05
CA GLN A 9 34.50 -1.68 -25.45
C GLN A 9 33.89 -2.45 -24.29
N HIS A 10 34.70 -3.07 -23.43
CA HIS A 10 34.19 -3.76 -22.25
C HIS A 10 33.58 -2.79 -21.23
N LYS A 11 34.20 -1.62 -21.00
CA LYS A 11 33.63 -0.54 -20.15
C LYS A 11 32.38 0.10 -20.74
N ALA A 12 32.31 0.27 -22.06
CA ALA A 12 31.12 0.76 -22.75
C ALA A 12 30.00 -0.29 -22.68
N ALA A 13 30.30 -1.56 -22.90
CA ALA A 13 29.35 -2.66 -22.78
C ALA A 13 28.82 -2.81 -21.35
N THR A 14 29.68 -2.70 -20.32
CA THR A 14 29.26 -2.73 -18.90
C THR A 14 28.52 -1.47 -18.47
N ARG A 15 28.82 -0.28 -19.04
CA ARG A 15 28.01 0.92 -18.80
C ARG A 15 26.64 0.85 -19.45
N VAL A 16 26.55 0.32 -20.67
CA VAL A 16 25.28 0.14 -21.38
C VAL A 16 24.46 -0.95 -20.68
N THR A 17 25.01 -2.12 -20.40
CA THR A 17 24.27 -3.14 -19.60
C THR A 17 23.96 -2.66 -18.20
N GLY A 18 24.84 -1.88 -17.56
CA GLY A 18 24.57 -1.25 -16.26
C GLY A 18 23.42 -0.25 -16.34
N GLN A 19 23.41 0.68 -17.30
CA GLN A 19 22.34 1.67 -17.48
C GLN A 19 21.02 1.04 -17.95
N THR A 20 21.05 0.05 -18.84
CA THR A 20 19.86 -0.68 -19.28
C THR A 20 19.33 -1.56 -18.15
N PHE A 21 20.20 -2.18 -17.34
CA PHE A 21 19.79 -2.94 -16.15
C PHE A 21 19.27 -2.03 -15.03
N GLN A 22 19.85 -0.84 -14.83
CA GLN A 22 19.38 0.14 -13.86
C GLN A 22 18.06 0.81 -14.32
N SER A 23 17.90 1.08 -15.62
CA SER A 23 16.64 1.53 -16.25
C SER A 23 15.57 0.45 -16.15
N PHE A 24 15.91 -0.79 -16.50
CA PHE A 24 15.07 -1.98 -16.38
C PHE A 24 14.67 -2.26 -14.93
N LEU A 25 15.57 -2.09 -13.96
CA LEU A 25 15.26 -2.22 -12.53
C LEU A 25 14.46 -1.02 -12.00
N ASN A 26 14.73 0.19 -12.47
CA ASN A 26 13.98 1.39 -12.10
C ASN A 26 12.55 1.32 -12.65
N ASP A 27 12.35 0.99 -13.91
CA ASP A 27 11.02 0.87 -14.53
C ASP A 27 10.25 -0.33 -13.96
N ALA A 28 10.94 -1.44 -13.71
CA ALA A 28 10.30 -2.62 -13.14
C ALA A 28 10.06 -2.55 -11.61
N PHE A 29 10.61 -1.56 -10.88
CA PHE A 29 10.31 -1.32 -9.46
C PHE A 29 9.53 -0.03 -9.16
N ARG A 30 9.48 0.93 -10.09
CA ARG A 30 8.64 2.15 -10.01
C ARG A 30 7.16 1.84 -9.86
N PHE A 31 6.69 0.73 -10.42
CA PHE A 31 5.30 0.28 -10.32
C PHE A 31 5.01 -0.62 -9.11
N THR A 32 6.04 -1.17 -8.45
CA THR A 32 5.90 -2.08 -7.28
C THR A 32 5.19 -1.43 -6.11
N VAL A 33 5.13 -0.09 -6.06
CA VAL A 33 4.37 0.64 -5.03
C VAL A 33 3.64 1.86 -5.60
N SER A 34 2.81 1.65 -6.63
CA SER A 34 1.68 2.55 -6.88
C SER A 34 0.69 2.39 -5.74
N GLU A 35 0.67 3.33 -4.80
CA GLU A 35 -0.43 3.80 -3.90
C GLU A 35 -1.57 2.87 -3.38
N SER A 36 -1.83 1.67 -3.88
CA SER A 36 -2.93 0.79 -3.42
C SER A 36 -2.64 0.12 -2.09
N LEU A 37 -1.38 0.03 -1.66
CA LEU A 37 -1.04 -0.34 -0.28
C LEU A 37 -1.52 0.70 0.75
N THR A 38 -1.97 1.89 0.32
CA THR A 38 -2.56 2.90 1.21
C THR A 38 -4.02 2.64 1.58
N ASP A 39 -4.68 1.68 0.91
CA ASP A 39 -6.03 1.23 1.29
C ASP A 39 -6.01 0.10 2.34
N SER A 40 -4.84 -0.49 2.61
CA SER A 40 -4.65 -1.24 3.85
C SER A 40 -4.92 -0.34 5.05
N ASP A 41 -4.60 0.96 5.02
CA ASP A 41 -4.92 1.87 6.12
C ASP A 41 -6.42 2.13 6.25
N ALA A 42 -7.20 2.09 5.15
CA ALA A 42 -8.65 2.23 5.18
C ALA A 42 -9.32 0.96 5.75
N MET A 43 -8.90 -0.22 5.28
CA MET A 43 -9.31 -1.52 5.81
C MET A 43 -8.84 -1.74 7.26
N LEU A 44 -7.60 -1.38 7.60
CA LEU A 44 -7.10 -1.37 8.97
C LEU A 44 -7.84 -0.34 9.82
N THR A 45 -8.24 0.83 9.30
CA THR A 45 -9.13 1.71 10.06
C THR A 45 -10.52 1.15 10.20
N LEU A 46 -11.05 0.45 9.21
CA LEU A 46 -12.36 -0.19 9.30
C LEU A 46 -12.32 -1.31 10.33
N SER A 47 -11.28 -2.16 10.28
CA SER A 47 -10.95 -3.17 11.27
C SER A 47 -10.73 -2.55 12.63
N SER A 48 -9.94 -1.48 12.76
CA SER A 48 -9.68 -0.77 14.03
C SER A 48 -10.92 -0.07 14.56
N ILE A 49 -11.79 0.48 13.71
CA ILE A 49 -13.08 1.08 14.08
C ILE A 49 -14.04 -0.03 14.52
N LEU A 50 -14.14 -1.12 13.77
CA LEU A 50 -14.94 -2.28 14.14
C LEU A 50 -14.44 -2.91 15.44
N LEU A 51 -13.13 -3.02 15.61
CA LEU A 51 -12.47 -3.54 16.80
C LEU A 51 -12.70 -2.60 17.98
N PHE A 52 -12.60 -1.28 17.79
CA PHE A 52 -12.90 -0.28 18.81
C PHE A 52 -14.39 -0.24 19.16
N LEU A 53 -15.29 -0.36 18.18
CA LEU A 53 -16.72 -0.48 18.41
C LEU A 53 -17.04 -1.81 19.10
N LEU A 54 -16.39 -2.91 18.72
CA LEU A 54 -16.47 -4.19 19.40
C LEU A 54 -15.95 -4.07 20.83
N LEU A 55 -14.88 -3.31 21.08
CA LEU A 55 -14.33 -3.00 22.40
C LEU A 55 -15.27 -2.13 23.26
N LEU A 56 -16.01 -1.21 22.65
CA LEU A 56 -17.03 -0.41 23.34
C LEU A 56 -18.29 -1.24 23.63
N LEU A 57 -18.64 -2.18 22.74
CA LEU A 57 -19.85 -2.99 22.84
C LEU A 57 -19.65 -4.28 23.64
N THR A 58 -18.44 -4.85 23.70
CA THR A 58 -18.12 -6.06 24.48
C THR A 58 -18.43 -5.91 25.97
N PRO A 59 -18.07 -4.82 26.68
CA PRO A 59 -18.47 -4.66 28.07
C PRO A 59 -19.99 -4.52 28.20
N ILE A 60 -20.72 -3.97 27.22
CA ILE A 60 -22.19 -3.91 27.27
C ILE A 60 -22.81 -5.32 27.10
N ILE A 61 -22.20 -6.16 26.25
CA ILE A 61 -22.66 -7.52 25.98
C ILE A 61 -22.24 -8.50 27.10
N LEU A 62 -21.05 -8.31 27.69
CA LEU A 62 -20.47 -9.16 28.73
C LEU A 62 -20.80 -8.70 30.16
N ALA A 63 -21.14 -7.43 30.38
CA ALA A 63 -21.71 -6.95 31.65
C ALA A 63 -23.19 -7.35 31.79
N HIS A 64 -23.69 -8.23 30.93
CA HIS A 64 -24.92 -8.94 31.28
C HIS A 64 -24.64 -9.69 32.59
N PRO A 65 -25.39 -9.40 33.65
CA PRO A 65 -25.02 -9.79 35.00
C PRO A 65 -25.15 -11.31 35.11
N THR A 66 -24.04 -12.03 34.95
CA THR A 66 -23.84 -13.33 35.59
C THR A 66 -23.58 -13.13 37.10
N SER A 67 -24.37 -12.24 37.71
CA SER A 67 -24.26 -11.81 39.11
C SER A 67 -24.98 -12.77 40.07
N SER A 68 -25.03 -14.06 39.77
CA SER A 68 -25.84 -14.99 40.58
C SER A 68 -25.20 -16.34 40.93
N TYR A 69 -23.91 -16.60 40.62
CA TYR A 69 -23.33 -17.93 40.95
C TYR A 69 -22.00 -17.97 41.71
N PHE A 70 -21.38 -16.83 42.06
CA PHE A 70 -20.16 -16.83 42.88
C PHE A 70 -20.27 -15.89 44.10
N SER A 71 -21.32 -16.07 44.89
CA SER A 71 -21.33 -15.64 46.29
C SER A 71 -22.34 -16.48 47.06
N ASN A 72 -21.90 -17.65 47.53
CA ASN A 72 -22.37 -18.32 48.76
C ASN A 72 -21.74 -19.71 48.85
N ARG A 73 -20.44 -19.76 49.17
CA ARG A 73 -19.90 -20.90 49.91
C ARG A 73 -19.24 -20.37 51.17
N SER A 74 -20.09 -19.97 52.12
CA SER A 74 -19.70 -19.79 53.50
C SER A 74 -19.14 -21.14 54.00
N PRO A 75 -17.92 -21.19 54.54
CA PRO A 75 -17.52 -22.32 55.37
C PRO A 75 -18.39 -22.27 56.63
N SER A 76 -19.19 -23.31 56.84
CA SER A 76 -19.86 -23.57 58.10
C SER A 76 -18.81 -23.77 59.20
N SER A 77 -18.56 -22.73 59.99
CA SER A 77 -17.86 -22.82 61.27
C SER A 77 -18.87 -23.14 62.36
N THR A 78 -18.83 -24.37 62.86
CA THR A 78 -19.36 -24.72 64.17
C THR A 78 -18.24 -24.47 65.19
N ASP A 79 -18.54 -23.70 66.24
CA ASP A 79 -17.89 -23.63 67.56
C ASP A 79 -16.44 -23.08 67.59
N THR A 80 -15.98 -22.12 68.42
CA THR A 80 -16.29 -21.68 69.80
C THR A 80 -15.47 -20.37 70.11
N PRO A 81 -15.51 -19.76 71.32
CA PRO A 81 -15.63 -18.30 71.50
C PRO A 81 -14.35 -17.53 71.89
N ASN A 82 -14.48 -16.20 71.87
CA ASN A 82 -13.81 -15.19 72.70
C ASN A 82 -12.28 -15.22 72.79
N ILE A 83 -11.63 -14.42 71.95
CA ILE A 83 -10.38 -13.72 72.32
C ILE A 83 -10.54 -12.23 72.02
N SER A 84 -10.54 -11.49 73.13
CA SER A 84 -10.30 -10.06 73.34
C SER A 84 -9.68 -9.27 72.17
N ASN A 85 -10.42 -8.23 71.79
CA ASN A 85 -10.00 -6.89 71.36
C ASN A 85 -8.50 -6.59 71.49
N SER A 86 -7.72 -6.96 70.48
CA SER A 86 -6.56 -6.18 70.06
C SER A 86 -6.93 -5.56 68.71
N SER A 87 -7.50 -4.37 68.78
CA SER A 87 -7.65 -3.46 67.65
C SER A 87 -6.25 -2.98 67.22
N THR A 88 -5.42 -3.89 66.72
CA THR A 88 -4.41 -3.55 65.73
C THR A 88 -5.19 -3.10 64.51
N ALA A 89 -5.47 -1.79 64.45
CA ALA A 89 -5.67 -1.12 63.18
C ALA A 89 -4.56 -1.62 62.29
N ALA A 90 -4.91 -2.56 61.39
CA ALA A 90 -4.00 -3.10 60.41
C ALA A 90 -3.43 -1.86 59.72
N SER A 91 -2.16 -1.57 60.02
CA SER A 91 -1.45 -0.43 59.46
C SER A 91 -1.78 -0.44 57.99
N ASP A 92 -2.40 0.62 57.47
CA ASP A 92 -2.68 0.83 56.05
C ASP A 92 -1.46 0.30 55.29
N SER A 93 -1.59 -0.93 54.80
CA SER A 93 -0.46 -1.68 54.28
C SER A 93 -0.08 -0.91 53.04
N GLN A 94 1.10 -0.28 53.10
CA GLN A 94 1.51 0.77 52.18
C GLN A 94 1.28 0.31 50.75
N CYS A 95 0.15 0.73 50.19
CA CYS A 95 -0.37 0.17 48.97
C CYS A 95 0.46 0.73 47.83
N GLY A 96 1.10 -0.13 47.02
CA GLY A 96 1.94 0.30 45.91
C GLY A 96 3.33 -0.33 45.93
N PHE A 97 4.18 0.12 45.02
CA PHE A 97 5.57 -0.33 44.90
C PHE A 97 6.42 0.76 44.24
N SER A 98 7.74 0.68 44.40
CA SER A 98 8.67 1.56 43.70
C SER A 98 8.85 1.07 42.26
N GLY A 99 8.37 1.84 41.30
CA GLY A 99 8.52 1.54 39.89
C GLY A 99 9.88 1.94 39.34
N ASN A 100 10.24 1.39 38.19
CA ASN A 100 11.46 1.79 37.49
C ASN A 100 11.20 3.03 36.60
N ALA A 101 11.77 4.16 37.00
CA ALA A 101 11.65 5.42 36.26
C ALA A 101 12.27 5.36 34.85
N ASP A 102 13.21 4.44 34.59
CA ASP A 102 13.82 4.24 33.27
C ASP A 102 12.93 3.45 32.29
N ILE A 103 11.79 2.92 32.72
CA ILE A 103 10.87 2.18 31.85
C ILE A 103 9.67 3.05 31.46
N TYR A 104 9.08 3.74 32.43
CA TYR A 104 7.87 4.54 32.22
C TYR A 104 7.84 5.81 33.08
N GLY A 105 9.01 6.34 33.43
CA GLY A 105 9.13 7.65 34.07
C GLY A 105 8.58 8.79 33.21
N PRO A 106 8.42 10.00 33.79
CA PRO A 106 7.83 11.15 33.13
C PRO A 106 8.51 11.51 31.80
N GLY A 107 9.84 11.38 31.69
CA GLY A 107 10.54 11.69 30.43
C GLY A 107 10.13 10.76 29.29
N ILE A 108 9.95 9.47 29.59
CA ILE A 108 9.50 8.46 28.62
C ILE A 108 8.07 8.73 28.21
N ARG A 109 7.17 8.97 29.17
CA ARG A 109 5.74 9.23 28.91
C ARG A 109 5.53 10.50 28.09
N ILE A 110 6.14 11.61 28.50
CA ILE A 110 6.07 12.89 27.75
C ILE A 110 6.67 12.72 26.35
N GLY A 111 7.80 12.01 26.23
CA GLY A 111 8.41 11.67 24.95
C GLY A 111 7.44 10.92 24.03
N ILE A 112 6.80 9.86 24.52
CA ILE A 112 5.82 9.08 23.75
C ILE A 112 4.62 9.93 23.34
N TYR A 113 4.08 10.76 24.24
CA TYR A 113 2.93 11.61 23.94
C TYR A 113 3.26 12.66 22.87
N ALA A 114 4.41 13.32 23.01
CA ALA A 114 4.89 14.29 22.02
C ALA A 114 5.17 13.62 20.67
N GLN A 115 5.81 12.45 20.67
CA GLN A 115 6.09 11.68 19.47
C GLN A 115 4.80 11.25 18.76
N THR A 116 3.80 10.81 19.53
CA THR A 116 2.48 10.47 18.99
C THR A 116 1.83 11.67 18.33
N LEU A 117 1.83 12.81 19.03
CA LEU A 117 1.25 14.02 18.50
C LEU A 117 1.97 14.45 17.21
N ALA A 118 3.30 14.31 17.15
CA ALA A 118 4.07 14.56 15.95
C ALA A 118 3.65 13.61 14.80
N VAL A 119 3.44 12.32 15.10
CA VAL A 119 3.02 11.30 14.13
C VAL A 119 1.63 11.60 13.60
N TYR A 120 0.72 11.92 14.50
CA TYR A 120 -0.63 12.35 14.20
C TYR A 120 -0.64 13.58 13.29
N LEU A 121 0.12 14.61 13.64
CA LEU A 121 0.20 15.85 12.87
C LEU A 121 0.79 15.61 11.46
N THR A 122 1.85 14.81 11.38
CA THR A 122 2.49 14.42 10.11
C THR A 122 1.52 13.64 9.23
N LYS A 123 0.80 12.66 9.79
CA LYS A 123 -0.13 11.80 9.04
C LYS A 123 -1.29 12.58 8.41
N TYR A 124 -1.82 13.59 9.09
CA TYR A 124 -3.03 14.29 8.64
C TYR A 124 -2.77 15.68 8.03
N PHE A 125 -1.69 16.36 8.40
CA PHE A 125 -1.46 17.75 8.01
C PHE A 125 -0.15 17.98 7.23
N ILE A 126 0.90 17.17 7.47
CA ILE A 126 2.27 17.43 6.96
C ILE A 126 2.90 16.12 6.47
N LEU A 127 2.50 15.64 5.30
CA LEU A 127 2.94 14.34 4.76
C LEU A 127 4.46 14.26 4.52
N ASP A 128 5.08 15.38 4.13
CA ASP A 128 6.49 15.44 3.69
C ASP A 128 7.53 15.06 4.76
N GLN A 129 7.15 15.00 6.05
CA GLN A 129 8.08 14.80 7.18
C GLN A 129 8.04 13.40 7.81
N ALA A 130 7.23 12.52 7.26
CA ALA A 130 7.03 11.15 7.74
C ALA A 130 8.32 10.30 7.87
N PRO A 131 9.37 10.42 7.03
CA PRO A 131 10.54 9.55 7.12
C PRO A 131 11.34 9.70 8.42
N MET A 132 11.68 10.94 8.81
CA MET A 132 12.51 11.20 9.99
C MET A 132 11.84 10.72 11.28
N LEU A 133 10.53 11.02 11.41
CA LEU A 133 9.78 10.67 12.60
C LEU A 133 9.61 9.16 12.76
N ARG A 134 9.44 8.44 11.65
CA ARG A 134 9.37 6.98 11.65
C ARG A 134 10.67 6.36 12.16
N ASP A 135 11.83 6.83 11.71
CA ASP A 135 13.11 6.27 12.15
C ASP A 135 13.27 6.43 13.67
N ALA A 136 12.90 7.59 14.22
CA ALA A 136 12.84 7.82 15.66
C ALA A 136 11.87 6.86 16.40
N VAL A 137 10.67 6.63 15.85
CA VAL A 137 9.70 5.67 16.41
C VAL A 137 10.27 4.26 16.43
N THR A 138 10.92 3.84 15.33
CA THR A 138 11.48 2.47 15.23
C THR A 138 12.58 2.23 16.26
N VAL A 139 13.51 3.17 16.43
CA VAL A 139 14.59 3.06 17.42
C VAL A 139 14.02 2.93 18.83
N PHE A 140 13.05 3.77 19.18
CA PHE A 140 12.39 3.74 20.47
C PHE A 140 11.63 2.42 20.70
N SER A 141 10.92 1.94 19.67
CA SER A 141 10.17 0.68 19.71
C SER A 141 11.10 -0.53 19.90
N THR A 142 12.25 -0.55 19.23
CA THR A 142 13.27 -1.59 19.42
C THR A 142 13.83 -1.57 20.85
N ALA A 143 14.11 -0.40 21.42
CA ALA A 143 14.57 -0.29 22.80
C ALA A 143 13.53 -0.85 23.80
N LEU A 144 12.25 -0.50 23.64
CA LEU A 144 11.18 -1.02 24.48
C LEU A 144 10.96 -2.53 24.31
N MET A 145 11.19 -3.07 23.11
CA MET A 145 11.14 -4.51 22.88
C MET A 145 12.22 -5.22 23.70
N SER A 146 13.44 -4.67 23.76
CA SER A 146 14.51 -5.19 24.62
C SER A 146 14.11 -5.13 26.09
N VAL A 147 13.49 -4.04 26.55
CA VAL A 147 12.99 -3.93 27.93
C VAL A 147 11.91 -4.97 28.23
N ALA A 148 10.97 -5.20 27.30
CA ALA A 148 9.96 -6.25 27.45
C ALA A 148 10.60 -7.64 27.60
N VAL A 149 11.63 -7.96 26.82
CA VAL A 149 12.37 -9.22 26.96
C VAL A 149 13.03 -9.33 28.33
N VAL A 150 13.66 -8.25 28.83
CA VAL A 150 14.26 -8.22 30.18
C VAL A 150 13.22 -8.47 31.27
N LEU A 151 12.04 -7.85 31.18
CA LEU A 151 10.94 -8.07 32.13
C LEU A 151 10.40 -9.52 32.08
N ILE A 152 10.42 -10.17 30.91
CA ILE A 152 10.05 -11.59 30.79
C ILE A 152 11.06 -12.49 31.48
N VAL A 153 12.36 -12.21 31.32
CA VAL A 153 13.43 -12.95 32.00
C VAL A 153 13.31 -12.79 33.51
N HIS A 154 12.91 -11.60 33.98
CA HIS A 154 12.70 -11.28 35.39
C HIS A 154 11.23 -11.32 35.81
N LYS A 155 10.42 -12.18 35.21
CA LYS A 155 8.97 -12.25 35.46
C LYS A 155 8.60 -12.46 36.93
N GLU A 156 9.39 -13.19 37.72
CA GLU A 156 9.10 -13.47 39.13
C GLU A 156 9.27 -12.24 40.03
N THR A 157 10.17 -11.32 39.66
CA THR A 157 10.44 -10.10 40.43
C THR A 157 9.71 -8.88 39.88
N SER A 158 9.34 -8.89 38.60
CA SER A 158 8.67 -7.79 37.92
C SER A 158 7.15 -7.83 38.14
N TYR A 159 6.53 -6.66 38.32
CA TYR A 159 5.09 -6.60 38.48
C TYR A 159 4.37 -6.74 37.14
N ALA A 160 3.26 -7.48 37.10
CA ALA A 160 2.46 -7.67 35.89
C ALA A 160 2.00 -6.33 35.27
N VAL A 161 1.72 -5.33 36.12
CA VAL A 161 1.34 -3.99 35.67
C VAL A 161 2.46 -3.25 34.95
N GLU A 162 3.73 -3.44 35.35
CA GLU A 162 4.88 -2.82 34.67
C GLU A 162 5.01 -3.38 33.26
N PHE A 163 4.89 -4.70 33.12
CA PHE A 163 4.90 -5.34 31.81
C PHE A 163 3.72 -4.88 30.94
N PHE A 164 2.52 -4.78 31.51
CA PHE A 164 1.34 -4.27 30.80
C PHE A 164 1.56 -2.83 30.29
N VAL A 165 2.16 -1.95 31.08
CA VAL A 165 2.50 -0.58 30.64
C VAL A 165 3.45 -0.60 29.44
N VAL A 166 4.54 -1.38 29.50
CA VAL A 166 5.48 -1.53 28.37
C VAL A 166 4.77 -2.09 27.13
N LEU A 167 3.95 -3.11 27.34
CA LEU A 167 3.19 -3.78 26.29
C LEU A 167 2.19 -2.84 25.61
N GLN A 168 1.56 -1.93 26.38
CA GLN A 168 0.66 -0.90 25.86
C GLN A 168 1.42 0.12 25.00
N ILE A 169 2.61 0.55 25.44
CA ILE A 169 3.47 1.46 24.67
C ILE A 169 3.97 0.79 23.37
N LEU A 170 4.29 -0.50 23.41
CA LEU A 170 4.66 -1.28 22.23
C LEU A 170 3.50 -1.41 21.24
N SER A 171 2.31 -1.78 21.72
CA SER A 171 1.08 -1.82 20.91
C SER A 171 0.81 -0.53 20.18
N TRP A 172 1.00 0.57 20.88
CA TRP A 172 0.81 1.88 20.33
C TRP A 172 1.77 2.20 19.18
N SER A 173 3.04 1.79 19.32
CA SER A 173 4.04 1.97 18.27
C SER A 173 3.64 1.22 16.99
N CYS A 174 3.00 0.05 17.13
CA CYS A 174 2.41 -0.68 16.00
C CYS A 174 1.20 0.05 15.38
N LEU A 175 0.29 0.59 16.21
CA LEU A 175 -0.92 1.30 15.75
C LEU A 175 -0.61 2.63 15.04
N THR A 176 0.43 3.32 15.49
CA THR A 176 0.80 4.66 15.00
C THR A 176 1.78 4.63 13.84
N GLY A 177 2.29 3.46 13.47
CA GLY A 177 3.28 3.28 12.40
C GLY A 177 3.00 4.15 11.18
N VAL A 178 3.84 5.17 10.97
CA VAL A 178 3.72 6.08 9.84
C VAL A 178 4.13 5.33 8.58
N ARG A 179 3.15 4.80 7.85
CA ARG A 179 3.36 4.33 6.48
C ARG A 179 3.55 5.54 5.59
N THR A 180 4.80 5.83 5.21
CA THR A 180 5.09 6.89 4.22
C THR A 180 4.42 6.56 2.90
N ARG A 181 3.64 7.52 2.39
CA ARG A 181 3.09 7.49 1.04
C ARG A 181 4.14 7.78 -0.04
N ASP A 182 5.29 8.35 0.32
CA ASP A 182 6.14 9.02 -0.66
C ASP A 182 7.21 8.17 -1.36
N THR A 183 7.32 8.52 -2.64
CA THR A 183 8.23 8.06 -3.70
C THR A 183 9.68 8.51 -3.50
N TYR A 184 9.99 9.31 -2.47
CA TYR A 184 11.32 9.91 -2.26
C TYR A 184 12.43 8.91 -1.87
N ALA A 185 12.08 7.63 -1.64
CA ALA A 185 13.02 6.55 -1.34
C ALA A 185 13.62 5.89 -2.61
N TYR A 186 13.94 6.68 -3.64
CA TYR A 186 14.50 6.17 -4.89
C TYR A 186 15.92 5.60 -4.76
N SER A 187 16.68 5.91 -3.71
CA SER A 187 18.12 5.64 -3.73
C SER A 187 18.56 4.25 -3.24
N THR A 188 17.71 3.40 -2.64
CA THR A 188 18.09 2.00 -2.34
C THR A 188 16.88 1.11 -2.02
N LEU A 189 16.43 0.33 -3.02
CA LEU A 189 15.33 -0.64 -2.89
C LEU A 189 15.55 -1.68 -1.77
N SER A 190 16.80 -2.15 -1.58
CA SER A 190 17.17 -3.06 -0.49
C SER A 190 16.75 -2.52 0.88
N ASN A 191 16.88 -1.21 1.07
CA ASN A 191 16.48 -0.57 2.32
C ASN A 191 14.96 -0.55 2.50
N ARG A 192 14.16 -0.51 1.43
CA ARG A 192 12.69 -0.51 1.54
C ARG A 192 12.12 -1.88 1.89
N ALA A 193 12.55 -2.94 1.19
CA ALA A 193 12.11 -4.30 1.48
C ALA A 193 12.54 -4.73 2.89
N THR A 194 13.80 -4.45 3.26
CA THR A 194 14.31 -4.71 4.62
C THR A 194 13.49 -3.98 5.68
N ARG A 195 13.22 -2.68 5.51
CA ARG A 195 12.39 -1.92 6.45
C ARG A 195 10.99 -2.50 6.60
N TYR A 196 10.36 -2.88 5.50
CA TYR A 196 9.03 -3.49 5.52
C TYR A 196 9.05 -4.82 6.28
N VAL A 197 9.97 -5.73 5.94
CA VAL A 197 10.12 -7.02 6.62
C VAL A 197 10.40 -6.82 8.10
N MET A 198 11.29 -5.90 8.47
CA MET A 198 11.59 -5.61 9.88
C MET A 198 10.37 -5.06 10.63
N THR A 199 9.58 -4.18 10.00
CA THR A 199 8.35 -3.65 10.61
C THR A 199 7.33 -4.76 10.83
N GLU A 200 7.17 -5.68 9.87
CA GLU A 200 6.24 -6.81 10.03
C GLU A 200 6.73 -7.81 11.08
N LEU A 201 8.03 -8.14 11.10
CA LEU A 201 8.60 -8.98 12.16
C LEU A 201 8.39 -8.36 13.54
N PHE A 202 8.53 -7.03 13.64
CA PHE A 202 8.27 -6.31 14.88
C PHE A 202 6.79 -6.41 15.29
N ASN A 203 5.86 -6.21 14.36
CA ASN A 203 4.42 -6.35 14.63
C ASN A 203 4.06 -7.76 15.10
N VAL A 204 4.60 -8.80 14.44
CA VAL A 204 4.43 -10.20 14.86
C VAL A 204 4.98 -10.41 16.26
N ALA A 205 6.17 -9.91 16.57
CA ALA A 205 6.77 -10.04 17.89
C ALA A 205 5.90 -9.41 18.99
N VAL A 206 5.38 -8.19 18.76
CA VAL A 206 4.46 -7.53 19.71
C VAL A 206 3.17 -8.33 19.88
N LEU A 207 2.57 -8.86 18.82
CA LEU A 207 1.37 -9.69 18.90
C LEU A 207 1.62 -10.98 19.70
N VAL A 208 2.74 -11.65 19.46
CA VAL A 208 3.15 -12.85 20.21
C VAL A 208 3.33 -12.52 21.69
N LEU A 209 3.95 -11.38 22.02
CA LEU A 209 4.10 -10.93 23.41
C LEU A 209 2.75 -10.65 24.07
N HIS A 210 1.81 -10.02 23.37
CA HIS A 210 0.45 -9.81 23.85
C HIS A 210 -0.26 -11.12 24.15
N SER A 211 -0.25 -12.04 23.18
CA SER A 211 -0.86 -13.36 23.35
C SER A 211 -0.20 -14.11 24.52
N TRP A 212 1.12 -14.10 24.61
CA TRP A 212 1.82 -14.74 25.73
C TRP A 212 1.42 -14.14 27.08
N PHE A 213 1.40 -12.81 27.20
CA PHE A 213 1.10 -12.13 28.46
C PHE A 213 -0.31 -12.46 28.97
N TRP A 214 -1.33 -12.30 28.13
CA TRP A 214 -2.72 -12.50 28.55
C TRP A 214 -3.06 -13.97 28.84
N PHE A 215 -2.45 -14.91 28.10
CA PHE A 215 -2.71 -16.34 28.27
C PHE A 215 -1.86 -17.00 29.35
N ARG A 216 -0.63 -16.55 29.58
CA ARG A 216 0.30 -17.18 30.55
C ARG A 216 1.13 -16.21 31.37
N GLY A 217 1.64 -15.15 30.77
CA GLY A 217 2.59 -14.23 31.44
C GLY A 217 2.01 -13.56 32.68
N PHE A 218 0.74 -13.16 32.64
CA PHE A 218 0.04 -12.53 33.77
C PHE A 218 0.06 -13.39 35.05
N ASP A 219 -0.11 -14.72 34.93
CA ASP A 219 -0.10 -15.63 36.08
C ASP A 219 1.33 -15.87 36.62
N GLN A 220 2.35 -15.67 35.80
CA GLN A 220 3.75 -15.89 36.14
C GLN A 220 4.41 -14.66 36.73
N MET A 221 3.79 -13.48 36.59
CA MET A 221 4.32 -12.21 37.06
C MET A 221 3.77 -11.83 38.43
N ARG A 222 4.53 -11.01 39.17
CA ARG A 222 4.12 -10.57 40.51
C ARG A 222 2.90 -9.67 40.42
N GLN A 223 1.88 -9.96 41.20
CA GLN A 223 0.71 -9.10 41.35
C GLN A 223 1.01 -7.98 42.35
N THR A 224 0.36 -6.83 42.19
CA THR A 224 0.53 -5.72 43.15
C THR A 224 -0.10 -6.08 44.51
N PRO A 225 0.41 -5.51 45.63
CA PRO A 225 -0.08 -5.88 46.97
C PRO A 225 -1.57 -5.68 47.21
N CYS A 226 -2.21 -4.75 46.48
CA CYS A 226 -3.62 -4.37 46.65
C CYS A 226 -4.50 -4.77 45.46
N GLY A 227 -4.05 -5.72 44.64
CA GLY A 227 -4.69 -6.10 43.40
C GLY A 227 -4.28 -5.21 42.23
N THR A 228 -4.07 -5.86 41.08
CA THR A 228 -3.52 -5.23 39.88
C THR A 228 -4.64 -4.58 39.09
N GLN A 229 -4.65 -3.26 39.03
CA GLN A 229 -5.77 -2.50 38.47
C GLN A 229 -5.39 -1.89 37.12
N VAL A 230 -6.38 -1.72 36.25
CA VAL A 230 -6.22 -1.07 34.95
C VAL A 230 -7.36 -0.09 34.71
N PHE A 231 -7.09 0.87 33.83
CA PHE A 231 -8.13 1.73 33.28
C PHE A 231 -8.79 1.11 32.06
N PHE A 232 -10.10 0.96 32.15
CA PHE A 232 -10.98 0.65 31.02
C PHE A 232 -12.32 1.36 31.23
N PHE A 233 -12.29 2.70 31.16
CA PHE A 233 -13.36 3.64 31.54
C PHE A 233 -13.70 3.72 33.03
N ALA A 234 -13.40 2.66 33.78
CA ALA A 234 -13.43 2.61 35.23
C ALA A 234 -12.18 1.88 35.74
N LYS A 235 -12.02 1.87 37.06
CA LYS A 235 -11.01 1.07 37.77
C LYS A 235 -11.45 -0.39 37.76
N VAL A 236 -10.76 -1.19 36.95
CA VAL A 236 -11.07 -2.60 36.73
C VAL A 236 -9.90 -3.46 37.20
N ASP A 237 -10.21 -4.60 37.82
CA ASP A 237 -9.20 -5.59 38.16
C ASP A 237 -8.68 -6.31 36.90
N MET A 238 -7.35 -6.37 36.75
CA MET A 238 -6.69 -6.96 35.60
C MET A 238 -6.89 -8.48 35.54
N GLY A 239 -7.11 -9.15 36.67
CA GLY A 239 -7.35 -10.59 36.76
C GLY A 239 -8.80 -11.00 36.45
N GLY A 240 -9.74 -10.06 36.45
CA GLY A 240 -11.17 -10.30 36.22
C GLY A 240 -11.56 -10.40 34.74
N TRP A 241 -12.77 -9.94 34.42
CA TRP A 241 -13.34 -10.01 33.05
C TRP A 241 -12.49 -9.30 32.00
N TYR A 242 -11.71 -8.29 32.40
CA TYR A 242 -10.80 -7.57 31.50
C TYR A 242 -9.77 -8.50 30.88
N ARG A 243 -9.25 -9.48 31.66
CA ARG A 243 -8.32 -10.48 31.17
C ARG A 243 -8.89 -11.29 30.02
N GLU A 244 -10.11 -11.80 30.19
CA GLU A 244 -10.79 -12.61 29.18
C GLU A 244 -11.08 -11.80 27.91
N MET A 245 -11.49 -10.54 28.07
CA MET A 245 -11.61 -9.62 26.94
C MET A 245 -10.28 -9.46 26.21
N MET A 246 -9.17 -9.23 26.93
CA MET A 246 -7.86 -9.05 26.31
C MET A 246 -7.32 -10.32 25.64
N LYS A 247 -7.62 -11.52 26.17
CA LYS A 247 -7.36 -12.79 25.47
C LYS A 247 -8.11 -12.86 24.14
N GLY A 248 -9.40 -12.52 24.14
CA GLY A 248 -10.21 -12.43 22.93
C GLY A 248 -9.63 -11.44 21.91
N MET A 249 -9.22 -10.27 22.38
CA MET A 249 -8.57 -9.24 21.55
C MET A 249 -7.24 -9.70 20.96
N ALA A 250 -6.43 -10.45 21.73
CA ALA A 250 -5.19 -11.01 21.22
C ALA A 250 -5.45 -12.05 20.11
N ILE A 251 -6.48 -12.90 20.24
CA ILE A 251 -6.89 -13.83 19.17
C ILE A 251 -7.34 -13.05 17.93
N ILE A 252 -8.20 -12.04 18.10
CA ILE A 252 -8.68 -11.21 16.98
C ILE A 252 -7.49 -10.53 16.29
N GLY A 253 -6.55 -9.98 17.05
CA GLY A 253 -5.34 -9.36 16.50
C GLY A 253 -4.46 -10.34 15.71
N LEU A 254 -4.31 -11.58 16.16
CA LEU A 254 -3.61 -12.63 15.41
C LEU A 254 -4.33 -12.99 14.10
N LEU A 255 -5.67 -13.08 14.13
CA LEU A 255 -6.47 -13.36 12.94
C LEU A 255 -6.42 -12.20 11.93
N ASP A 256 -6.54 -10.96 12.39
CA ASP A 256 -6.43 -9.75 11.57
C ASP A 256 -5.05 -9.66 10.90
N HIS A 257 -3.98 -9.92 11.66
CA HIS A 257 -2.63 -9.92 11.11
C HIS A 257 -2.38 -11.07 10.13
N GLY A 258 -2.87 -12.28 10.44
CA GLY A 258 -2.78 -13.42 9.52
C GLY A 258 -3.55 -13.17 8.22
N TYR A 259 -4.73 -12.56 8.30
CA TYR A 259 -5.52 -12.12 7.15
C TYR A 259 -4.74 -11.11 6.31
N ASP A 260 -4.24 -10.04 6.91
CA ASP A 260 -3.49 -9.01 6.20
C ASP A 260 -2.20 -9.57 5.56
N ALA A 261 -1.42 -10.37 6.27
CA ALA A 261 -0.24 -11.04 5.74
C ALA A 261 -0.58 -11.94 4.53
N PHE A 262 -1.69 -12.68 4.60
CA PHE A 262 -2.18 -13.50 3.49
C PHE A 262 -2.51 -12.64 2.26
N PHE A 263 -3.30 -11.57 2.41
CA PHE A 263 -3.67 -10.70 1.29
C PHE A 263 -2.48 -9.97 0.68
N ARG A 264 -1.48 -9.62 1.50
CA ARG A 264 -0.24 -9.01 0.99
C ARG A 264 0.62 -10.01 0.24
N ALA A 265 0.76 -11.24 0.73
CA ALA A 265 1.42 -12.32 0.00
C ALA A 265 0.73 -12.57 -1.35
N LEU A 266 -0.61 -12.56 -1.34
CA LEU A 266 -1.43 -12.68 -2.52
C LEU A 266 -1.20 -11.54 -3.51
N ALA A 267 -1.19 -10.29 -3.03
CA ALA A 267 -0.92 -9.12 -3.85
C ALA A 267 0.49 -9.15 -4.46
N ALA A 268 1.51 -9.55 -3.68
CA ALA A 268 2.88 -9.71 -4.14
C ALA A 268 2.98 -10.80 -5.23
N TRP A 269 2.28 -11.92 -5.04
CA TRP A 269 2.17 -12.97 -6.06
C TRP A 269 1.50 -12.46 -7.34
N CYS A 270 0.37 -11.76 -7.23
CA CYS A 270 -0.35 -11.20 -8.37
C CYS A 270 0.52 -10.23 -9.16
N TRP A 271 1.22 -9.36 -8.43
CA TRP A 271 2.13 -8.41 -9.02
C TRP A 271 3.26 -9.12 -9.78
N TRP A 272 3.83 -10.19 -9.21
CA TRP A 272 4.83 -11.00 -9.90
C TRP A 272 4.29 -11.61 -11.21
N LEU A 273 3.03 -12.06 -11.22
CA LEU A 273 2.37 -12.55 -12.43
C LEU A 273 2.16 -11.44 -13.47
N VAL A 274 1.66 -10.28 -13.05
CA VAL A 274 1.43 -9.11 -13.94
C VAL A 274 2.74 -8.61 -14.54
N ARG A 275 3.82 -8.58 -13.74
CA ARG A 275 5.13 -8.15 -14.22
C ARG A 275 5.64 -8.99 -15.39
N LYS A 276 5.36 -10.28 -15.42
CA LYS A 276 5.73 -11.13 -16.56
C LYS A 276 5.02 -10.69 -17.85
N VAL A 277 3.81 -10.18 -17.73
CA VAL A 277 3.00 -9.69 -18.85
C VAL A 277 3.43 -8.32 -19.32
N ASP A 278 3.76 -7.39 -18.40
CA ASP A 278 4.04 -6.00 -18.76
C ASP A 278 5.14 -5.89 -19.84
N GLY A 279 6.14 -6.78 -19.82
CA GLY A 279 7.19 -6.83 -20.86
C GLY A 279 6.65 -7.13 -22.26
N ASP A 280 5.72 -8.09 -22.37
CA ASP A 280 5.09 -8.46 -23.64
C ASP A 280 4.24 -7.30 -24.17
N VAL A 281 3.56 -6.59 -23.27
CA VAL A 281 2.65 -5.52 -23.67
C VAL A 281 3.39 -4.29 -24.15
N VAL A 282 4.42 -3.86 -23.41
CA VAL A 282 5.24 -2.72 -23.84
C VAL A 282 5.75 -2.96 -25.27
N SER A 283 6.17 -4.20 -25.57
CA SER A 283 6.62 -4.55 -26.92
C SER A 283 5.52 -4.48 -27.98
N GLU A 284 4.27 -4.81 -27.64
CA GLU A 284 3.15 -4.76 -28.60
C GLU A 284 2.62 -3.34 -28.80
N VAL A 285 2.63 -2.51 -27.75
CA VAL A 285 2.31 -1.08 -27.84
C VAL A 285 3.30 -0.37 -28.73
N GLU A 286 4.60 -0.64 -28.54
CA GLU A 286 5.65 -0.06 -29.39
C GLU A 286 5.45 -0.44 -30.87
N ARG A 287 5.06 -1.70 -31.15
CA ARG A 287 4.71 -2.13 -32.51
C ARG A 287 3.49 -1.41 -33.08
N TRP A 288 2.44 -1.23 -32.29
CA TRP A 288 1.24 -0.51 -32.73
C TRP A 288 1.54 0.96 -33.02
N THR A 289 2.28 1.64 -32.14
CA THR A 289 2.68 3.03 -32.35
C THR A 289 3.49 3.18 -33.63
N GLN A 290 4.46 2.29 -33.86
CA GLN A 290 5.22 2.27 -35.11
C GLN A 290 4.34 2.04 -36.35
N PHE A 291 3.32 1.18 -36.26
CA PHE A 291 2.37 0.92 -37.34
C PHE A 291 1.52 2.16 -37.67
N THR A 292 0.99 2.83 -36.64
CA THR A 292 0.19 4.06 -36.80
C THR A 292 1.02 5.20 -37.39
N GLU A 293 2.26 5.35 -36.94
CA GLU A 293 3.19 6.34 -37.51
C GLU A 293 3.54 6.05 -38.97
N GLN A 294 3.70 4.78 -39.35
CA GLN A 294 3.92 4.37 -40.74
C GLN A 294 2.70 4.64 -41.62
N GLY A 295 1.50 4.28 -41.14
CA GLY A 295 0.25 4.54 -41.86
C GLY A 295 0.02 6.02 -42.13
N ALA A 296 0.27 6.88 -41.14
CA ALA A 296 0.17 8.33 -41.31
C ALA A 296 1.20 8.86 -42.33
N ARG A 297 2.45 8.37 -42.29
CA ARG A 297 3.47 8.73 -43.27
C ARG A 297 3.14 8.28 -44.68
N ASP A 298 2.52 7.12 -44.85
CA ASP A 298 2.13 6.60 -46.16
C ASP A 298 0.94 7.37 -46.76
N GLU A 299 -0.01 7.82 -45.92
CA GLU A 299 -1.08 8.74 -46.34
C GLU A 299 -0.52 10.10 -46.78
N ASP A 300 0.43 10.66 -46.02
CA ASP A 300 1.12 11.92 -46.38
C ASP A 300 2.06 11.75 -47.60
N ALA A 301 2.67 10.57 -47.74
CA ALA A 301 3.54 10.19 -48.87
C ALA A 301 2.78 9.72 -50.11
N GLN A 302 1.44 9.78 -50.10
CA GLN A 302 0.62 9.91 -51.31
C GLN A 302 0.29 11.38 -51.63
N PRO A 303 1.27 12.28 -51.90
CA PRO A 303 0.95 13.55 -52.49
C PRO A 303 0.63 13.33 -53.98
N VAL A 304 -0.61 13.63 -54.37
CA VAL A 304 -0.91 14.36 -55.61
C VAL A 304 -0.18 13.80 -56.85
N ARG A 305 -0.21 12.48 -57.06
CA ARG A 305 0.18 11.88 -58.36
C ARG A 305 -1.01 11.65 -59.29
N MET A 306 -2.14 12.27 -58.96
CA MET A 306 -3.26 12.46 -59.88
C MET A 306 -3.44 13.96 -60.08
N VAL A 307 -3.47 14.38 -61.34
CA VAL A 307 -3.54 15.76 -61.87
C VAL A 307 -2.17 16.47 -62.07
N ALA A 308 -1.27 15.83 -62.82
CA ALA A 308 -0.31 16.56 -63.67
C ALA A 308 -0.25 15.88 -65.03
N GLY A 309 -1.01 16.44 -65.98
CA GLY A 309 -1.24 15.94 -67.35
C GLY A 309 -2.76 15.83 -67.57
N GLN A 310 -3.42 16.65 -68.37
CA GLN A 310 -2.96 17.35 -69.56
C GLN A 310 -4.08 18.31 -70.00
N ASP A 311 -3.81 19.61 -70.02
CA ASP A 311 -4.64 20.55 -70.78
C ASP A 311 -3.77 21.71 -71.29
N ASP A 312 -3.34 21.57 -72.53
CA ASP A 312 -2.75 22.63 -73.33
C ASP A 312 -3.88 23.37 -74.06
N ARG A 313 -4.28 24.56 -73.58
CA ARG A 313 -4.58 25.70 -74.47
C ARG A 313 -4.76 27.04 -73.74
N ALA A 314 -3.72 27.87 -73.92
CA ALA A 314 -3.72 29.27 -74.33
C ALA A 314 -4.71 30.30 -73.72
N GLY A 315 -4.13 31.41 -73.25
CA GLY A 315 -4.80 32.71 -73.02
C GLY A 315 -4.41 33.31 -71.67
N GLU A 316 -3.21 33.87 -71.50
CA GLU A 316 -2.87 35.29 -71.74
C GLU A 316 -3.39 36.29 -70.66
N VAL A 317 -2.50 37.24 -70.33
CA VAL A 317 -2.75 38.59 -69.79
C VAL A 317 -2.67 38.79 -68.26
N THR A 318 -1.49 39.28 -67.83
CA THR A 318 -1.16 40.32 -66.80
C THR A 318 -1.92 40.37 -65.46
N ARG A 319 -1.31 40.64 -64.30
CA ARG A 319 -0.66 41.92 -63.94
C ARG A 319 -0.04 41.85 -62.52
N LYS A 320 1.06 42.58 -62.33
CA LYS A 320 1.75 42.94 -61.08
C LYS A 320 0.83 43.29 -59.89
N MET A 321 1.25 42.94 -58.67
CA MET A 321 1.40 43.91 -57.57
C MET A 321 2.24 43.36 -56.41
N ASP A 322 3.23 44.17 -56.00
CA ASP A 322 4.07 44.04 -54.82
C ASP A 322 3.25 44.05 -53.51
N MET A 323 3.74 43.35 -52.48
CA MET A 323 3.82 43.94 -51.13
C MET A 323 4.82 43.21 -50.24
N GLN A 324 5.87 43.97 -49.88
CA GLN A 324 6.76 43.78 -48.74
C GLN A 324 5.99 43.87 -47.40
N ASP A 325 6.42 43.06 -46.42
CA ASP A 325 6.61 43.43 -45.00
C ASP A 325 7.13 42.16 -44.29
N SER A 326 8.42 42.00 -43.96
CA SER A 326 9.23 42.73 -42.96
C SER A 326 8.54 42.87 -41.60
N LYS A 327 8.74 41.90 -40.71
CA LYS A 327 8.85 42.17 -39.26
C LYS A 327 9.91 41.27 -38.60
N SER A 328 11.07 41.89 -38.45
CA SER A 328 12.01 41.69 -37.35
C SER A 328 11.31 41.86 -36.00
N PHE A 329 11.64 41.04 -35.01
CA PHE A 329 11.42 41.38 -33.61
C PHE A 329 12.68 41.10 -32.80
N GLU A 330 12.97 42.06 -31.93
CA GLU A 330 14.25 42.40 -31.34
C GLU A 330 14.71 41.46 -30.23
N VAL A 331 16.03 41.35 -30.17
CA VAL A 331 16.82 41.00 -28.99
C VAL A 331 16.79 42.20 -28.05
N GLU A 332 16.23 42.04 -26.85
CA GLU A 332 16.42 43.00 -25.77
C GLU A 332 17.38 42.41 -24.73
N SER A 333 18.61 42.88 -24.80
CA SER A 333 19.63 42.77 -23.77
C SER A 333 19.59 44.02 -22.90
N THR A 334 19.34 43.86 -21.60
CA THR A 334 19.60 44.91 -20.61
C THR A 334 20.63 44.39 -19.60
N GLU A 335 21.86 44.87 -19.76
CA GLU A 335 22.89 44.89 -18.74
C GLU A 335 22.67 46.09 -17.78
N ALA A 336 23.41 46.02 -16.67
CA ALA A 336 23.67 47.03 -15.63
C ALA A 336 22.61 47.09 -14.50
N SER A 337 22.94 47.17 -13.21
CA SER A 337 24.22 47.53 -12.59
C SER A 337 24.24 47.10 -11.11
N SER A 338 25.43 46.63 -10.69
CA SER A 338 26.12 46.91 -9.41
C SER A 338 25.34 47.04 -8.09
N THR A 339 25.71 46.25 -7.08
CA THR A 339 26.50 46.67 -5.88
C THR A 339 26.52 45.50 -4.89
N MET A 340 27.67 44.84 -4.70
CA MET A 340 28.70 45.13 -3.70
C MET A 340 28.22 44.88 -2.25
N GLY A 341 28.77 43.86 -1.61
CA GLY A 341 28.47 43.50 -0.23
C GLY A 341 29.24 42.27 0.24
N ASP A 342 30.56 42.34 0.21
CA ASP A 342 31.45 41.43 0.94
C ASP A 342 31.11 41.41 2.43
N LYS A 343 31.04 40.22 3.03
CA LYS A 343 31.80 39.91 4.26
C LYS A 343 31.80 38.41 4.61
N PRO A 344 32.85 37.94 5.29
CA PRO A 344 33.21 36.52 5.39
C PRO A 344 32.82 35.91 6.74
N SER A 345 32.67 34.59 6.80
CA SER A 345 32.94 33.84 8.02
C SER A 345 33.15 32.35 7.76
N THR A 346 34.42 31.96 7.85
CA THR A 346 34.91 30.90 8.75
C THR A 346 34.22 29.54 8.68
N ILE A 347 34.76 28.63 7.86
CA ILE A 347 34.57 27.19 8.04
C ILE A 347 35.77 26.64 8.79
N THR A 348 35.58 26.40 10.09
CA THR A 348 36.43 25.54 10.92
C THR A 348 36.17 24.08 10.54
N THR A 349 37.11 23.47 9.85
CA THR A 349 37.20 22.02 9.65
C THR A 349 37.66 21.39 10.97
N TRP A 350 36.80 20.62 11.61
CA TRP A 350 37.21 19.66 12.63
C TRP A 350 37.64 18.38 11.94
N ALA A 351 38.94 18.08 12.07
CA ALA A 351 39.51 16.77 11.79
C ALA A 351 39.13 15.84 12.95
N THR A 352 38.53 14.70 12.63
CA THR A 352 38.42 13.59 13.57
C THR A 352 39.22 12.43 13.01
N GLU A 353 40.26 12.07 13.76
CA GLU A 353 41.06 10.88 13.62
C GLU A 353 40.17 9.63 13.57
N ALA A 354 40.35 8.82 12.53
CA ALA A 354 39.89 7.44 12.51
C ALA A 354 41.13 6.54 12.41
N SER A 355 41.49 6.00 13.56
CA SER A 355 42.47 4.94 13.78
C SER A 355 42.21 3.73 12.88
N GLY A 356 43.30 3.22 12.29
CA GLY A 356 43.30 2.11 11.36
C GLY A 356 42.89 0.77 11.98
N ILE A 357 42.19 -0.02 11.17
CA ILE A 357 42.04 -1.46 11.37
C ILE A 357 42.46 -2.12 10.05
N THR A 358 43.56 -2.86 10.14
CA THR A 358 44.17 -3.68 9.10
C THR A 358 43.32 -4.95 8.92
N TYR A 359 42.83 -5.21 7.70
CA TYR A 359 42.23 -6.50 7.36
C TYR A 359 43.31 -7.39 6.74
N THR A 360 43.65 -8.48 7.44
CA THR A 360 44.43 -9.60 6.92
C THR A 360 43.53 -10.52 6.11
N GLU A 361 43.91 -10.74 4.85
CA GLU A 361 43.24 -11.61 3.90
C GLU A 361 43.63 -13.08 4.19
N GLU A 362 42.69 -13.87 4.71
CA GLU A 362 42.91 -15.28 5.04
C GLU A 362 42.42 -16.18 3.89
N LYS A 363 43.36 -16.90 3.28
CA LYS A 363 43.15 -17.90 2.23
C LYS A 363 42.42 -19.13 2.79
N MET A 364 41.35 -19.56 2.14
CA MET A 364 40.74 -20.88 2.37
C MET A 364 41.31 -21.94 1.39
N PRO A 365 41.56 -23.18 1.84
CA PRO A 365 42.31 -24.17 1.08
C PRO A 365 41.42 -25.06 0.19
N GLN A 366 42.03 -25.49 -0.92
CA GLN A 366 41.60 -26.62 -1.75
C GLN A 366 42.01 -27.94 -1.08
N ASN A 367 41.08 -28.90 -0.99
CA ASN A 367 41.32 -30.33 -1.23
C ASN A 367 40.08 -31.16 -0.86
N ALA A 368 39.53 -31.89 -1.84
CA ALA A 368 38.89 -33.17 -1.62
C ALA A 368 38.94 -33.99 -2.92
N THR A 369 39.87 -34.93 -2.93
CA THR A 369 40.00 -36.07 -3.83
C THR A 369 38.86 -37.06 -3.60
N LEU A 370 38.32 -37.68 -4.65
CA LEU A 370 37.78 -39.05 -4.64
C LEU A 370 37.68 -39.64 -6.05
N HIS A 371 37.84 -40.97 -6.08
CA HIS A 371 38.28 -41.89 -7.14
C HIS A 371 37.26 -42.18 -8.27
N PRO A 372 37.67 -42.91 -9.35
CA PRO A 372 36.96 -43.11 -10.61
C PRO A 372 36.22 -44.47 -10.71
N ASP A 373 35.65 -44.71 -11.89
CA ASP A 373 34.99 -45.91 -12.48
C ASP A 373 33.49 -45.65 -12.75
N GLU A 374 32.82 -46.04 -13.84
CA GLU A 374 33.12 -46.82 -15.05
C GLU A 374 31.95 -46.56 -16.05
N HIS A 375 32.24 -46.66 -17.35
CA HIS A 375 31.35 -47.00 -18.50
C HIS A 375 29.92 -46.44 -18.66
N ALA A 376 29.68 -45.74 -19.78
CA ALA A 376 28.96 -46.31 -20.94
C ALA A 376 28.81 -45.31 -22.11
N ASP A 377 29.14 -45.80 -23.31
CA ASP A 377 29.02 -45.18 -24.63
C ASP A 377 27.61 -44.70 -25.00
N VAL A 378 27.48 -43.53 -25.63
CA VAL A 378 26.68 -43.36 -26.85
C VAL A 378 27.30 -42.26 -27.73
N ARG A 379 27.80 -42.67 -28.90
CA ARG A 379 28.12 -41.82 -30.06
C ARG A 379 26.84 -41.21 -30.62
N SER A 380 26.82 -39.89 -30.86
CA SER A 380 26.25 -39.38 -32.11
C SER A 380 26.92 -38.07 -32.52
N SER A 381 27.50 -38.13 -33.70
CA SER A 381 28.20 -37.09 -34.43
C SER A 381 27.22 -36.13 -35.09
N SER A 382 27.47 -34.82 -35.03
CA SER A 382 26.98 -33.85 -36.02
C SER A 382 27.95 -32.67 -36.14
N PRO A 383 28.16 -32.11 -37.35
CA PRO A 383 29.36 -31.34 -37.68
C PRO A 383 29.15 -29.83 -37.46
N CYS A 384 30.22 -29.16 -37.04
CA CYS A 384 30.38 -27.72 -37.16
C CYS A 384 30.39 -27.30 -38.64
N PRO A 385 29.71 -26.20 -39.03
CA PRO A 385 30.05 -25.50 -40.25
C PRO A 385 31.07 -24.40 -39.96
N SER A 386 32.14 -24.47 -40.73
CA SER A 386 33.22 -23.52 -40.86
C SER A 386 32.75 -22.16 -41.39
N ALA A 387 33.39 -21.12 -40.88
CA ALA A 387 33.36 -19.77 -41.41
C ALA A 387 33.96 -19.72 -42.83
N SER A 388 33.27 -19.06 -43.77
CA SER A 388 33.81 -18.18 -44.83
C SER A 388 32.75 -17.90 -45.91
N SER A 389 32.13 -16.73 -45.90
CA SER A 389 31.86 -15.98 -47.14
C SER A 389 31.50 -14.52 -46.84
N LEU A 390 32.40 -13.63 -47.25
CA LEU A 390 32.12 -12.21 -47.46
C LEU A 390 31.25 -12.10 -48.72
N ALA A 391 29.98 -11.77 -48.55
CA ALA A 391 29.06 -11.48 -49.65
C ALA A 391 28.64 -10.01 -49.62
N LEU A 392 28.90 -9.34 -50.74
CA LEU A 392 28.54 -7.97 -51.08
C LEU A 392 27.03 -7.73 -50.85
N HIS A 393 26.67 -6.74 -50.03
CA HIS A 393 25.29 -6.39 -49.74
C HIS A 393 24.72 -5.55 -50.89
N ASN A 394 24.00 -6.19 -51.81
CA ASN A 394 23.21 -5.52 -52.83
C ASN A 394 21.89 -5.04 -52.21
N ASN A 395 21.66 -3.73 -52.26
CA ASN A 395 20.47 -3.01 -51.77
C ASN A 395 19.24 -3.30 -52.65
N THR A 396 18.71 -4.52 -52.62
CA THR A 396 17.34 -4.79 -53.06
C THR A 396 16.44 -4.61 -51.86
N SER A 397 15.79 -3.45 -51.75
CA SER A 397 14.67 -3.23 -50.83
C SER A 397 13.54 -4.20 -51.18
N ILE A 398 13.57 -5.38 -50.56
CA ILE A 398 12.48 -6.35 -50.65
C ILE A 398 11.25 -5.63 -50.10
N ASN A 399 10.29 -5.36 -50.99
CA ASN A 399 8.92 -4.96 -50.66
C ASN A 399 8.28 -6.05 -49.79
N ARG A 400 8.63 -6.11 -48.50
CA ARG A 400 7.85 -6.87 -47.53
C ARG A 400 6.57 -6.07 -47.30
N PRO A 401 5.39 -6.67 -47.48
CA PRO A 401 4.16 -5.99 -47.12
C PRO A 401 4.27 -5.55 -45.65
N PRO A 402 3.79 -4.34 -45.31
CA PRO A 402 3.88 -3.83 -43.95
C PRO A 402 3.29 -4.87 -42.98
N PRO A 403 3.92 -5.08 -41.82
CA PRO A 403 3.43 -6.03 -40.83
C PRO A 403 1.97 -5.66 -40.50
N ARG A 404 1.03 -6.56 -40.81
CA ARG A 404 -0.37 -6.34 -40.49
C ARG A 404 -0.51 -6.33 -38.97
N PHE A 405 -0.98 -5.22 -38.41
CA PHE A 405 -1.34 -5.16 -37.00
C PHE A 405 -2.40 -6.22 -36.70
N ASN A 406 -2.07 -7.15 -35.80
CA ASN A 406 -3.00 -8.19 -35.37
C ASN A 406 -3.88 -7.59 -34.26
N GLY A 407 -5.07 -7.10 -34.62
CA GLY A 407 -6.03 -6.52 -33.67
C GLY A 407 -6.55 -7.50 -32.60
N SER A 408 -6.02 -8.72 -32.53
CA SER A 408 -6.34 -9.71 -31.50
C SER A 408 -6.03 -9.21 -30.09
N LEU A 409 -4.91 -8.51 -29.87
CA LEU A 409 -4.57 -8.02 -28.53
C LEU A 409 -5.62 -7.03 -28.02
N PHE A 410 -5.95 -6.00 -28.79
CA PHE A 410 -6.96 -5.02 -28.37
C PHE A 410 -8.35 -5.65 -28.22
N THR A 411 -8.68 -6.65 -29.06
CA THR A 411 -9.91 -7.42 -28.90
C THR A 411 -9.92 -8.20 -27.59
N GLU A 412 -8.81 -8.83 -27.20
CA GLU A 412 -8.69 -9.50 -25.91
C GLU A 412 -8.76 -8.52 -24.73
N ILE A 413 -8.12 -7.35 -24.84
CA ILE A 413 -8.19 -6.29 -23.82
C ILE A 413 -9.63 -5.79 -23.66
N HIS A 414 -10.35 -5.61 -24.76
CA HIS A 414 -11.75 -5.21 -24.73
C HIS A 414 -12.64 -6.28 -24.08
N GLN A 415 -12.45 -7.55 -24.43
CA GLN A 415 -13.14 -8.67 -23.76
C GLN A 415 -12.82 -8.73 -22.25
N ALA A 416 -11.57 -8.47 -21.88
CA ALA A 416 -11.14 -8.40 -20.50
C ALA A 416 -11.73 -7.18 -19.76
N SER A 417 -11.92 -6.05 -20.44
CA SER A 417 -12.60 -4.85 -19.94
C SER A 417 -14.08 -5.15 -19.66
N ILE A 418 -14.75 -5.89 -20.56
CA ILE A 418 -16.12 -6.38 -20.35
C ILE A 418 -16.18 -7.31 -19.14
N PHE A 419 -15.23 -8.24 -19.00
CA PHE A 419 -15.13 -9.13 -17.84
C PHE A 419 -14.99 -8.36 -16.52
N LEU A 420 -14.08 -7.39 -16.45
CA LEU A 420 -13.88 -6.55 -15.27
C LEU A 420 -15.14 -5.75 -14.95
N THR A 421 -15.77 -5.14 -15.96
CA THR A 421 -17.01 -4.38 -15.80
C THR A 421 -18.14 -5.25 -15.27
N HIS A 422 -18.30 -6.45 -15.83
CA HIS A 422 -19.27 -7.44 -15.35
C HIS A 422 -19.02 -7.78 -13.88
N CYS A 423 -17.78 -8.09 -13.51
CA CYS A 423 -17.44 -8.44 -12.12
C CYS A 423 -17.65 -7.26 -11.17
N VAL A 424 -17.19 -6.05 -11.50
CA VAL A 424 -17.36 -4.85 -10.67
C VAL A 424 -18.84 -4.51 -10.50
N SER A 425 -19.64 -4.70 -11.55
CA SER A 425 -21.09 -4.46 -11.55
C SER A 425 -21.88 -5.49 -10.73
N ALA A 426 -21.28 -6.62 -10.36
CA ALA A 426 -21.88 -7.61 -9.46
C ALA A 426 -21.94 -7.06 -8.03
N ASN A 427 -22.88 -6.14 -7.81
CA ASN A 427 -23.08 -5.45 -6.55
C ASN A 427 -24.49 -5.76 -6.03
N PRO A 428 -24.62 -6.32 -4.82
CA PRO A 428 -25.90 -6.62 -4.21
C PRO A 428 -26.65 -5.39 -3.72
N SER A 429 -26.17 -4.18 -4.02
CA SER A 429 -26.66 -2.92 -3.46
C SER A 429 -28.18 -2.88 -3.39
N THR A 430 -28.88 -3.36 -4.42
CA THR A 430 -30.34 -3.43 -4.44
C THR A 430 -30.95 -4.35 -3.37
N SER A 431 -30.37 -5.54 -3.11
CA SER A 431 -30.91 -6.50 -2.12
C SER A 431 -30.61 -6.10 -0.68
N LEU A 432 -29.38 -5.65 -0.38
CA LEU A 432 -29.04 -5.22 0.99
C LEU A 432 -29.74 -3.91 1.35
N GLN A 433 -29.82 -2.97 0.39
CA GLN A 433 -30.54 -1.70 0.56
C GLN A 433 -32.04 -1.93 0.78
N THR A 434 -32.65 -2.90 0.08
CA THR A 434 -34.07 -3.22 0.27
C THR A 434 -34.33 -3.95 1.58
N ARG A 435 -33.47 -4.89 1.99
CA ARG A 435 -33.68 -5.69 3.20
C ARG A 435 -33.34 -4.93 4.48
N HIS A 436 -32.29 -4.12 4.48
CA HIS A 436 -31.79 -3.40 5.67
C HIS A 436 -31.42 -1.95 5.34
N PRO A 437 -32.40 -1.09 4.98
CA PRO A 437 -32.14 0.29 4.54
C PRO A 437 -31.45 1.14 5.62
N ILE A 438 -31.78 0.92 6.89
CA ILE A 438 -31.19 1.65 8.02
C ILE A 438 -29.71 1.30 8.19
N LEU A 439 -29.38 0.01 8.20
CA LEU A 439 -27.99 -0.45 8.32
C LEU A 439 -27.16 0.01 7.12
N PHE A 440 -27.70 -0.13 5.91
CA PHE A 440 -27.04 0.35 4.69
C PHE A 440 -26.81 1.86 4.73
N ALA A 441 -27.82 2.65 5.12
CA ALA A 441 -27.69 4.09 5.29
C ALA A 441 -26.66 4.46 6.37
N PHE A 442 -26.60 3.71 7.47
CA PHE A 442 -25.60 3.88 8.51
C PHE A 442 -24.19 3.61 7.98
N LEU A 443 -23.95 2.47 7.33
CA LEU A 443 -22.64 2.12 6.74
C LEU A 443 -22.19 3.15 5.69
N LEU A 444 -23.12 3.64 4.88
CA LEU A 444 -22.85 4.70 3.89
C LEU A 444 -22.53 6.05 4.56
N ARG A 445 -23.25 6.41 5.64
CA ARG A 445 -23.06 7.67 6.38
C ARG A 445 -21.78 7.66 7.22
N SER A 446 -21.43 6.51 7.79
CA SER A 446 -20.20 6.32 8.58
C SER A 446 -18.94 6.41 7.72
N CYS A 447 -19.06 6.68 6.42
CA CYS A 447 -17.95 6.83 5.47
C CYS A 447 -17.07 5.57 5.37
N LEU A 448 -17.56 4.44 5.87
CA LEU A 448 -16.91 3.14 5.83
C LEU A 448 -17.01 2.52 4.42
N VAL A 449 -18.00 2.95 3.64
CA VAL A 449 -18.19 2.54 2.25
C VAL A 449 -17.94 3.75 1.36
N ALA A 450 -16.94 3.65 0.48
CA ALA A 450 -16.74 4.64 -0.57
C ALA A 450 -18.03 4.72 -1.40
N ARG A 451 -18.63 5.90 -1.45
CA ARG A 451 -19.80 6.12 -2.31
C ARG A 451 -19.28 6.01 -3.74
N SER A 452 -19.55 4.88 -4.38
CA SER A 452 -19.38 4.77 -5.82
C SER A 452 -20.20 5.92 -6.40
N LYS A 453 -19.50 6.93 -6.93
CA LYS A 453 -20.14 7.83 -7.87
C LYS A 453 -20.42 6.91 -9.04
N SER A 454 -21.63 6.34 -9.07
CA SER A 454 -22.15 5.73 -10.28
C SER A 454 -21.81 6.72 -11.37
N PRO A 455 -21.03 6.31 -12.40
CA PRO A 455 -20.54 7.23 -13.42
C PRO A 455 -21.77 8.01 -13.85
N GLN A 456 -21.80 9.30 -13.48
CA GLN A 456 -22.88 10.17 -13.90
C GLN A 456 -22.78 10.06 -15.39
N THR A 457 -23.79 9.42 -15.99
CA THR A 457 -23.93 9.27 -17.41
C THR A 457 -23.70 10.66 -17.96
N HIS A 458 -22.54 10.87 -18.57
CA HIS A 458 -22.32 12.05 -19.36
C HIS A 458 -23.57 12.16 -20.25
N PRO A 459 -24.21 13.32 -20.41
CA PRO A 459 -25.39 13.46 -21.27
C PRO A 459 -25.10 13.11 -22.75
N GLN A 460 -23.87 12.73 -23.09
CA GLN A 460 -23.59 11.93 -24.28
C GLN A 460 -24.17 10.53 -24.11
N ARG A 461 -25.35 10.36 -24.72
CA ARG A 461 -26.00 9.12 -25.14
C ARG A 461 -25.24 7.87 -24.64
N PRO A 462 -25.71 7.18 -23.58
CA PRO A 462 -25.07 5.94 -23.16
C PRO A 462 -24.94 5.08 -24.41
N PRO A 463 -23.74 4.55 -24.75
CA PRO A 463 -23.66 3.54 -25.78
C PRO A 463 -24.68 2.50 -25.37
N THR A 464 -25.73 2.33 -26.18
CA THR A 464 -26.69 1.25 -25.98
C THR A 464 -25.82 0.04 -25.75
N PRO A 465 -25.83 -0.58 -24.54
CA PRO A 465 -25.04 -1.77 -24.31
C PRO A 465 -25.39 -2.66 -25.48
N ILE A 466 -24.39 -3.05 -26.28
CA ILE A 466 -24.60 -3.98 -27.38
C ILE A 466 -25.25 -5.17 -26.67
N GLN A 467 -26.59 -5.25 -26.77
CA GLN A 467 -27.29 -6.33 -26.13
C GLN A 467 -26.69 -7.55 -26.78
N PRO A 468 -26.15 -8.50 -26.00
CA PRO A 468 -25.66 -9.74 -26.60
C PRO A 468 -26.74 -10.23 -27.55
N PRO A 469 -26.35 -10.65 -28.77
CA PRO A 469 -27.26 -10.89 -29.89
C PRO A 469 -28.51 -11.58 -29.37
N ARG A 470 -29.67 -10.93 -29.58
CA ARG A 470 -30.94 -11.34 -28.98
C ARG A 470 -31.09 -12.85 -29.18
N PRO A 471 -31.10 -13.66 -28.12
CA PRO A 471 -31.06 -15.11 -28.26
C PRO A 471 -32.18 -15.53 -29.18
N SER A 472 -31.87 -16.48 -30.07
CA SER A 472 -32.81 -16.91 -31.10
C SER A 472 -34.16 -17.26 -30.45
N PRO A 473 -35.30 -17.11 -31.15
CA PRO A 473 -36.62 -17.41 -30.57
C PRO A 473 -36.74 -18.82 -29.96
N LYS A 474 -35.85 -19.74 -30.35
CA LYS A 474 -35.73 -21.10 -29.80
C LYS A 474 -34.97 -21.15 -28.45
N GLU A 475 -33.97 -20.32 -28.21
CA GLU A 475 -33.29 -20.20 -26.90
C GLU A 475 -34.13 -19.46 -25.86
N ARG A 476 -35.01 -18.56 -26.30
CA ARG A 476 -35.89 -17.76 -25.42
C ARG A 476 -36.87 -18.60 -24.59
N LYS A 477 -37.16 -19.86 -24.97
CA LYS A 477 -38.07 -20.74 -24.22
C LYS A 477 -37.40 -21.49 -23.04
N THR A 478 -36.08 -21.45 -22.93
CA THR A 478 -35.35 -22.16 -21.85
C THR A 478 -34.79 -21.21 -20.78
N GLU A 479 -34.69 -19.91 -21.07
CA GLU A 479 -34.13 -18.90 -20.14
C GLU A 479 -35.15 -18.19 -19.22
N THR A 480 -36.44 -18.57 -19.25
CA THR A 480 -37.45 -17.99 -18.34
C THR A 480 -37.40 -18.52 -16.90
N MET A 481 -36.39 -19.33 -16.55
CA MET A 481 -36.12 -19.62 -15.15
C MET A 481 -35.25 -18.49 -14.59
N THR A 482 -35.90 -17.41 -14.15
CA THR A 482 -35.25 -16.28 -13.45
C THR A 482 -34.40 -16.81 -12.30
N THR A 483 -33.10 -17.00 -12.54
CA THR A 483 -32.16 -17.43 -11.52
C THR A 483 -32.05 -16.27 -10.54
N ARG A 484 -32.64 -16.47 -9.36
CA ARG A 484 -32.49 -15.52 -8.25
C ARG A 484 -30.98 -15.29 -8.06
N PRO A 485 -30.53 -14.03 -7.89
CA PRO A 485 -29.12 -13.77 -7.66
C PRO A 485 -28.64 -14.59 -6.46
N PRO A 486 -27.39 -15.09 -6.47
CA PRO A 486 -26.88 -15.90 -5.38
C PRO A 486 -26.95 -15.12 -4.07
N THR A 487 -27.20 -15.81 -2.97
CA THR A 487 -27.20 -15.15 -1.65
C THR A 487 -25.77 -14.79 -1.24
N TYR A 488 -25.60 -13.79 -0.36
CA TYR A 488 -24.27 -13.39 0.15
C TYR A 488 -23.50 -14.57 0.75
N ILE A 489 -24.19 -15.38 1.57
CA ILE A 489 -23.62 -16.57 2.20
C ILE A 489 -23.17 -17.58 1.16
N HIS A 490 -23.91 -17.74 0.05
CA HIS A 490 -23.51 -18.61 -1.04
C HIS A 490 -22.23 -18.09 -1.72
N CYS A 491 -22.18 -16.80 -2.05
CA CYS A 491 -20.99 -16.18 -2.63
C CYS A 491 -19.76 -16.35 -1.73
N LEU A 492 -19.94 -16.09 -0.43
CA LEU A 492 -18.89 -16.22 0.58
C LEU A 492 -18.39 -17.67 0.71
N LYS A 493 -19.30 -18.65 0.77
CA LYS A 493 -18.96 -20.08 0.80
C LYS A 493 -18.15 -20.49 -0.43
N THR A 494 -18.52 -20.04 -1.63
CA THR A 494 -17.78 -20.32 -2.86
C THR A 494 -16.38 -19.73 -2.82
N VAL A 495 -16.23 -18.46 -2.41
CA VAL A 495 -14.93 -17.81 -2.25
C VAL A 495 -14.06 -18.55 -1.25
N PHE A 496 -14.58 -18.85 -0.05
CA PHE A 496 -13.85 -19.60 0.97
C PHE A 496 -13.47 -21.01 0.51
N TYR A 497 -14.34 -21.69 -0.23
CA TYR A 497 -14.02 -23.01 -0.78
C TYR A 497 -12.80 -22.94 -1.71
N HIS A 498 -12.76 -21.99 -2.64
CA HIS A 498 -11.61 -21.79 -3.52
C HIS A 498 -10.34 -21.38 -2.76
N LEU A 499 -10.49 -20.58 -1.70
CA LEU A 499 -9.40 -20.15 -0.84
C LEU A 499 -8.78 -21.33 -0.08
N LEU A 500 -9.62 -22.09 0.64
CA LEU A 500 -9.20 -23.20 1.49
C LEU A 500 -8.67 -24.39 0.70
N THR A 501 -9.12 -24.58 -0.54
CA THR A 501 -8.60 -25.64 -1.43
C THR A 501 -7.33 -25.21 -2.18
N PHE A 502 -6.85 -23.98 -1.99
CA PHE A 502 -5.75 -23.38 -2.75
C PHE A 502 -5.98 -23.44 -4.28
N ARG A 503 -7.24 -23.54 -4.72
CA ARG A 503 -7.67 -23.56 -6.14
C ARG A 503 -8.26 -22.22 -6.54
N PHE A 504 -7.68 -21.14 -6.04
CA PHE A 504 -8.13 -19.80 -6.34
C PHE A 504 -7.64 -19.39 -7.74
N PRO A 505 -8.53 -19.16 -8.73
CA PRO A 505 -8.10 -18.86 -10.08
C PRO A 505 -7.43 -17.50 -10.17
N ALA A 506 -6.39 -17.39 -10.99
CA ALA A 506 -5.59 -16.17 -11.14
C ALA A 506 -6.41 -14.95 -11.60
N HIS A 507 -7.49 -15.15 -12.36
CA HIS A 507 -8.42 -14.10 -12.78
C HIS A 507 -9.12 -13.42 -11.59
N GLY A 508 -9.53 -14.20 -10.57
CA GLY A 508 -10.14 -13.64 -9.36
C GLY A 508 -9.14 -12.81 -8.56
N LEU A 509 -7.86 -13.20 -8.58
CA LEU A 509 -6.80 -12.46 -7.91
C LEU A 509 -6.50 -11.12 -8.59
N LEU A 510 -6.46 -11.12 -9.93
CA LEU A 510 -6.37 -9.91 -10.73
C LEU A 510 -7.55 -8.98 -10.49
N LEU A 511 -8.75 -9.52 -10.31
CA LEU A 511 -9.92 -8.71 -9.93
C LEU A 511 -9.72 -8.07 -8.55
N ILE A 512 -9.30 -8.82 -7.52
CA ILE A 512 -9.01 -8.25 -6.20
C ILE A 512 -7.98 -7.13 -6.31
N HIS A 513 -6.92 -7.34 -7.09
CA HIS A 513 -5.92 -6.32 -7.36
C HIS A 513 -6.51 -5.08 -8.05
N HIS A 514 -7.37 -5.26 -9.05
CA HIS A 514 -8.09 -4.18 -9.73
C HIS A 514 -9.03 -3.42 -8.77
N LEU A 515 -9.80 -4.12 -7.95
CA LEU A 515 -10.71 -3.52 -6.97
C LEU A 515 -9.95 -2.68 -5.92
N ASN A 516 -8.79 -3.18 -5.48
CA ASN A 516 -7.90 -2.44 -4.59
C ASN A 516 -7.33 -1.18 -5.26
N LEU A 517 -6.79 -1.30 -6.47
CA LEU A 517 -6.22 -0.14 -7.19
C LEU A 517 -7.28 0.92 -7.54
N SER A 518 -8.48 0.49 -7.93
CA SER A 518 -9.59 1.37 -8.30
C SER A 518 -10.33 1.96 -7.09
N ARG A 519 -9.95 1.58 -5.86
CA ARG A 519 -10.69 1.90 -4.62
C ARG A 519 -12.17 1.47 -4.66
N SER A 520 -12.45 0.45 -5.46
CA SER A 520 -13.80 -0.12 -5.60
C SER A 520 -14.01 -1.33 -4.69
N LEU A 521 -12.98 -1.75 -3.93
CA LEU A 521 -13.11 -2.80 -2.94
C LEU A 521 -14.07 -2.32 -1.83
N ASN A 522 -15.23 -2.96 -1.77
CA ASN A 522 -16.22 -2.75 -0.73
C ASN A 522 -16.51 -4.11 -0.10
N PRO A 523 -16.29 -4.30 1.21
CA PRO A 523 -16.45 -5.61 1.86
C PRO A 523 -17.87 -6.19 1.73
N LEU A 524 -18.87 -5.34 1.46
CA LEU A 524 -20.25 -5.80 1.22
C LEU A 524 -20.47 -6.34 -0.19
N SER A 525 -19.76 -5.83 -1.20
CA SER A 525 -19.89 -6.28 -2.60
C SER A 525 -18.81 -7.27 -3.00
N GLU A 526 -17.67 -7.29 -2.31
CA GLU A 526 -16.51 -8.09 -2.66
C GLU A 526 -16.85 -9.58 -2.87
N PRO A 527 -17.62 -10.27 -1.99
CA PRO A 527 -17.95 -11.66 -2.23
C PRO A 527 -18.75 -11.88 -3.52
N TYR A 528 -19.60 -10.94 -3.91
CA TYR A 528 -20.38 -11.02 -5.15
C TYR A 528 -19.51 -10.78 -6.38
N GLN A 529 -18.65 -9.76 -6.35
CA GLN A 529 -17.71 -9.45 -7.42
C GLN A 529 -16.75 -10.62 -7.65
N LEU A 530 -16.26 -11.21 -6.56
CA LEU A 530 -15.37 -12.36 -6.62
C LEU A 530 -16.10 -13.61 -7.09
N HIS A 531 -17.31 -13.87 -6.60
CA HIS A 531 -18.15 -14.95 -7.11
C HIS A 531 -18.42 -14.80 -8.61
N ALA A 532 -18.70 -13.60 -9.10
CA ALA A 532 -18.90 -13.32 -10.53
C ALA A 532 -17.63 -13.62 -11.35
N ALA A 533 -16.43 -13.30 -10.84
CA ALA A 533 -15.18 -13.69 -11.49
C ALA A 533 -14.95 -15.22 -11.48
N LEU A 534 -15.26 -15.89 -10.38
CA LEU A 534 -15.09 -17.34 -10.22
C LEU A 534 -16.04 -18.13 -11.14
N THR A 535 -17.25 -17.61 -11.36
CA THR A 535 -18.31 -18.25 -12.13
C THR A 535 -18.45 -17.73 -13.55
N TYR A 536 -17.54 -16.85 -14.00
CA TYR A 536 -17.61 -16.27 -15.34
C TYR A 536 -17.52 -17.35 -16.44
N PRO A 537 -18.44 -17.32 -17.43
CA PRO A 537 -18.52 -18.35 -18.47
C PRO A 537 -17.28 -18.37 -19.38
N THR A 538 -16.99 -19.54 -19.95
CA THR A 538 -15.90 -19.72 -20.92
C THR A 538 -16.33 -19.29 -22.33
N PRO A 539 -15.43 -18.72 -23.15
CA PRO A 539 -13.98 -18.58 -22.94
C PRO A 539 -13.63 -17.40 -22.00
N ARG A 540 -12.62 -17.62 -21.15
CA ARG A 540 -12.13 -16.58 -20.23
C ARG A 540 -11.04 -15.76 -20.90
N PRO A 541 -10.99 -14.43 -20.68
CA PRO A 541 -9.89 -13.62 -21.19
C PRO A 541 -8.54 -14.08 -20.64
N SER A 542 -7.46 -13.83 -21.39
CA SER A 542 -6.11 -14.09 -20.91
C SER A 542 -5.79 -13.21 -19.69
N LEU A 543 -4.94 -13.71 -18.78
CA LEU A 543 -4.53 -12.96 -17.58
C LEU A 543 -3.87 -11.64 -17.96
N SER A 544 -3.12 -11.65 -19.06
CA SER A 544 -2.44 -10.50 -19.62
C SER A 544 -3.43 -9.40 -19.99
N SER A 545 -4.47 -9.75 -20.72
CA SER A 545 -5.49 -8.82 -21.18
C SER A 545 -6.31 -8.24 -20.03
N ILE A 546 -6.53 -9.00 -18.94
CA ILE A 546 -7.17 -8.50 -17.71
C ILE A 546 -6.29 -7.50 -16.98
N ALA A 547 -4.99 -7.77 -16.84
CA ALA A 547 -4.07 -6.84 -16.22
C ALA A 547 -4.05 -5.50 -16.97
N LEU A 548 -4.05 -5.54 -18.30
CA LEU A 548 -4.07 -4.35 -19.15
C LEU A 548 -5.40 -3.61 -19.12
N ALA A 549 -6.52 -4.33 -19.27
CA ALA A 549 -7.84 -3.75 -19.15
C ALA A 549 -8.03 -3.05 -17.80
N SER A 550 -7.50 -3.65 -16.73
CA SER A 550 -7.49 -3.03 -15.40
C SER A 550 -6.74 -1.69 -15.41
N ARG A 551 -5.53 -1.63 -15.99
CA ARG A 551 -4.74 -0.38 -16.11
C ARG A 551 -5.46 0.68 -16.95
N VAL A 552 -6.04 0.30 -18.07
CA VAL A 552 -6.84 1.20 -18.93
C VAL A 552 -8.03 1.75 -18.16
N GLN A 553 -8.83 0.89 -17.51
CA GLN A 553 -9.99 1.36 -16.75
C GLN A 553 -9.60 2.31 -15.60
N ILE A 554 -8.52 1.99 -14.87
CA ILE A 554 -8.05 2.83 -13.75
C ILE A 554 -7.58 4.21 -14.23
N SER A 555 -6.87 4.27 -15.36
CA SER A 555 -6.40 5.53 -15.96
C SER A 555 -7.56 6.35 -16.52
N VAL A 556 -8.48 5.74 -17.27
CA VAL A 556 -9.65 6.40 -17.86
C VAL A 556 -10.57 6.98 -16.79
N LEU A 557 -10.87 6.21 -15.75
CA LEU A 557 -11.84 6.63 -14.74
C LEU A 557 -11.32 7.75 -13.84
N ASN A 558 -10.05 8.18 -13.98
CA ASN A 558 -9.41 9.20 -13.13
C ASN A 558 -9.72 8.95 -11.63
N LEU A 559 -9.79 7.67 -11.23
CA LEU A 559 -10.38 7.23 -9.95
C LEU A 559 -9.58 7.63 -8.72
N ARG A 560 -8.45 8.34 -8.91
CA ARG A 560 -7.74 9.06 -7.85
C ARG A 560 -8.50 10.29 -7.35
N ALA A 561 -9.84 10.27 -7.36
CA ALA A 561 -10.62 11.26 -6.65
C ALA A 561 -10.10 11.30 -5.20
N PRO A 562 -9.62 12.46 -4.72
CA PRO A 562 -9.09 12.55 -3.37
C PRO A 562 -10.20 12.16 -2.40
N LEU A 563 -9.87 11.36 -1.38
CA LEU A 563 -10.82 11.06 -0.30
C LEU A 563 -11.48 12.37 0.13
N SER A 564 -12.81 12.35 0.24
CA SER A 564 -13.58 13.51 0.68
C SER A 564 -12.95 14.08 1.95
N LYS A 565 -12.75 15.40 1.99
CA LYS A 565 -12.15 16.09 3.14
C LYS A 565 -12.81 15.65 4.46
N ARG A 566 -14.12 15.43 4.46
CA ARG A 566 -14.89 14.94 5.62
C ARG A 566 -14.36 13.61 6.14
N VAL A 567 -14.12 12.62 5.28
CA VAL A 567 -13.61 11.30 5.69
C VAL A 567 -12.24 11.43 6.34
N LYS A 568 -11.36 12.24 5.74
CA LYS A 568 -10.03 12.51 6.29
C LYS A 568 -10.10 13.13 7.69
N TYR A 569 -10.95 14.14 7.89
CA TYR A 569 -11.15 14.77 9.20
C TYR A 569 -11.80 13.83 10.22
N THR A 570 -12.83 13.07 9.84
CA THR A 570 -13.45 12.09 10.74
C THR A 570 -12.43 11.04 11.19
N GLN A 571 -11.60 10.54 10.27
CA GLN A 571 -10.53 9.61 10.59
C GLN A 571 -9.48 10.25 11.52
N ALA A 572 -9.12 11.51 11.28
CA ALA A 572 -8.22 12.27 12.15
C ALA A 572 -8.79 12.45 13.56
N VAL A 573 -10.07 12.79 13.71
CA VAL A 573 -10.70 12.92 15.02
C VAL A 573 -10.75 11.56 15.72
N PHE A 574 -11.13 10.50 15.01
CA PHE A 574 -11.19 9.15 15.56
C PHE A 574 -9.82 8.68 16.09
N HIS A 575 -8.75 8.88 15.31
CA HIS A 575 -7.40 8.54 15.76
C HIS A 575 -6.97 9.39 16.96
N ALA A 576 -7.30 10.68 16.99
CA ALA A 576 -7.01 11.53 18.15
C ALA A 576 -7.71 11.04 19.42
N VAL A 577 -8.98 10.59 19.33
CA VAL A 577 -9.72 10.03 20.47
C VAL A 577 -9.06 8.73 20.97
N ILE A 578 -8.69 7.82 20.06
CA ILE A 578 -7.91 6.63 20.43
C ILE A 578 -6.62 7.05 21.12
N HIS A 579 -5.97 8.11 20.63
CA HIS A 579 -4.71 8.53 21.20
C HIS A 579 -4.86 9.04 22.64
N VAL A 580 -5.86 9.89 22.88
CA VAL A 580 -6.18 10.37 24.22
C VAL A 580 -6.55 9.20 25.13
N PHE A 581 -7.35 8.24 24.65
CA PHE A 581 -7.75 7.09 25.45
C PHE A 581 -6.56 6.26 25.95
N VAL A 582 -5.58 5.97 25.09
CA VAL A 582 -4.39 5.20 25.50
C VAL A 582 -3.51 5.98 26.47
N ALA A 583 -3.37 7.30 26.28
CA ALA A 583 -2.63 8.13 27.24
C ALA A 583 -3.30 8.11 28.62
N LEU A 584 -4.63 8.28 28.67
CA LEU A 584 -5.41 8.16 29.91
C LEU A 584 -5.28 6.76 30.52
N GLN A 585 -5.33 5.71 29.70
CA GLN A 585 -5.20 4.34 30.16
C GLN A 585 -3.85 4.12 30.87
N LEU A 586 -2.77 4.65 30.30
CA LEU A 586 -1.43 4.55 30.88
C LEU A 586 -1.32 5.34 32.19
N GLU A 587 -1.76 6.59 32.21
CA GLU A 587 -1.70 7.46 33.40
C GLU A 587 -2.53 6.92 34.56
N PHE A 588 -3.78 6.54 34.31
CA PHE A 588 -4.65 5.99 35.35
C PHE A 588 -4.16 4.62 35.85
N THR A 589 -3.60 3.78 34.98
CA THR A 589 -3.01 2.50 35.41
C THR A 589 -1.84 2.73 36.37
N ILE A 590 -0.97 3.70 36.08
CA ILE A 590 0.15 4.06 36.98
C ILE A 590 -0.39 4.62 38.31
N ALA A 591 -1.33 5.57 38.23
CA ALA A 591 -1.87 6.23 39.42
C ALA A 591 -2.64 5.27 40.34
N TRP A 592 -3.48 4.39 39.78
CA TRP A 592 -4.33 3.49 40.58
C TRP A 592 -3.59 2.33 41.23
N ASN A 593 -2.42 1.95 40.71
CA ASN A 593 -1.54 0.98 41.35
C ASN A 593 -0.54 1.63 42.32
N ASN A 594 -0.65 2.95 42.56
CA ASN A 594 0.22 3.74 43.42
C ASN A 594 1.72 3.47 43.18
N ILE A 595 2.14 3.54 41.91
CA ILE A 595 3.53 3.32 41.53
C ILE A 595 4.33 4.57 41.91
N GLN A 596 5.27 4.40 42.84
CA GLN A 596 6.10 5.48 43.39
C GLN A 596 7.50 5.46 42.75
N GLY A 597 8.34 6.45 43.08
CA GLY A 597 9.73 6.50 42.60
C GLY A 597 9.89 6.97 41.15
N LEU A 598 8.82 7.45 40.52
CA LEU A 598 8.84 7.92 39.13
C LEU A 598 9.24 9.41 38.99
N GLY A 599 9.69 10.06 40.07
CA GLY A 599 9.99 11.49 40.05
C GLY A 599 11.29 11.82 39.30
N GLY A 600 11.29 12.96 38.59
CA GLY A 600 12.48 13.57 37.99
C GLY A 600 12.79 13.11 36.57
N LEU A 601 13.58 13.93 35.87
CA LEU A 601 14.10 13.68 34.51
C LEU A 601 15.61 13.35 34.54
N GLY A 602 16.13 12.96 35.71
CA GLY A 602 17.56 12.89 35.97
C GLY A 602 18.27 11.69 35.34
N SER A 603 17.54 10.65 34.93
CA SER A 603 18.14 9.46 34.34
C SER A 603 18.25 9.58 32.82
N VAL A 604 19.37 9.07 32.28
CA VAL A 604 19.65 9.10 30.83
C VAL A 604 18.57 8.34 30.04
N GLY A 605 18.04 7.25 30.61
CA GLY A 605 16.96 6.47 30.01
C GLY A 605 15.67 7.26 29.78
N GLN A 606 15.41 8.29 30.59
CA GLN A 606 14.26 9.18 30.43
C GLN A 606 14.53 10.37 29.52
N LEU A 607 15.77 10.88 29.52
CA LEU A 607 16.14 12.06 28.74
C LEU A 607 16.09 11.79 27.24
N VAL A 608 16.53 10.60 26.80
CA VAL A 608 16.59 10.27 25.37
C VAL A 608 15.19 10.27 24.73
N PRO A 609 14.18 9.53 25.25
CA PRO A 609 12.84 9.54 24.69
C PRO A 609 12.16 10.92 24.78
N PHE A 610 12.41 11.66 25.87
CA PHE A 610 11.93 13.03 26.01
C PHE A 610 12.44 13.93 24.88
N LEU A 611 13.75 13.97 24.66
CA LEU A 611 14.37 14.80 23.61
C LEU A 611 13.93 14.38 22.20
N VAL A 612 13.88 13.07 21.94
CA VAL A 612 13.46 12.54 20.63
C VAL A 612 11.99 12.87 20.35
N GLY A 613 11.11 12.68 21.33
CA GLY A 613 9.68 12.94 21.18
C GLY A 613 9.35 14.42 21.05
N VAL A 614 9.87 15.25 21.98
CA VAL A 614 9.64 16.71 21.97
C VAL A 614 10.33 17.37 20.77
N GLY A 615 11.58 17.00 20.47
CA GLY A 615 12.31 17.51 19.31
C GLY A 615 11.62 17.15 17.99
N GLY A 616 11.12 15.92 17.87
CA GLY A 616 10.32 15.50 16.71
C GLY A 616 9.05 16.33 16.55
N LEU A 617 8.34 16.61 17.65
CA LEU A 617 7.15 17.47 17.62
C LEU A 617 7.47 18.91 17.21
N VAL A 618 8.53 19.51 17.77
CA VAL A 618 8.97 20.87 17.42
C VAL A 618 9.31 20.97 15.94
N VAL A 619 10.02 19.99 15.38
CA VAL A 619 10.37 19.94 13.95
C VAL A 619 9.12 19.86 13.07
N VAL A 620 8.16 19.00 13.44
CA VAL A 620 6.90 18.84 12.69
C VAL A 620 6.08 20.13 12.75
N VAL A 621 5.93 20.74 13.93
CA VAL A 621 5.18 21.99 14.10
C VAL A 621 5.87 23.14 13.34
N GLY A 622 7.19 23.30 13.50
CA GLY A 622 7.96 24.35 12.82
C GLY A 622 7.81 24.29 11.30
N ARG A 623 7.98 23.10 10.70
CA ARG A 623 7.78 22.91 9.26
C ARG A 623 6.32 23.06 8.83
N GLY A 624 5.38 22.70 9.71
CA GLY A 624 3.96 22.95 9.50
C GLY A 624 3.66 24.45 9.38
N VAL A 625 4.26 25.26 10.26
CA VAL A 625 4.15 26.72 10.24
C VAL A 625 4.82 27.30 9.00
N GLU A 626 6.06 26.88 8.67
CA GLU A 626 6.75 27.31 7.44
C GLU A 626 5.95 26.97 6.18
N GLY A 627 5.40 25.76 6.12
CA GLY A 627 4.57 25.31 5.01
C GLY A 627 3.24 26.06 4.93
N TRP A 628 2.63 26.42 6.07
CA TRP A 628 1.42 27.23 6.11
C TRP A 628 1.69 28.65 5.61
N VAL A 629 2.79 29.26 6.05
CA VAL A 629 3.22 30.61 5.63
C VAL A 629 3.63 30.63 4.15
N GLY A 630 4.38 29.63 3.68
CA GLY A 630 4.87 29.57 2.30
C GLY A 630 3.85 29.09 1.26
N ARG A 631 2.76 28.41 1.67
CA ARG A 631 1.71 27.95 0.76
C ARG A 631 0.94 29.10 0.11
N GLU A 632 0.85 30.26 0.76
CA GLU A 632 0.28 31.46 0.15
C GLU A 632 1.06 31.85 -1.13
N THR A 633 2.38 31.73 -1.09
CA THR A 633 3.27 32.16 -2.19
C THR A 633 3.43 31.10 -3.29
N ARG A 634 3.32 29.80 -2.95
CA ARG A 634 3.55 28.70 -3.92
C ARG A 634 2.32 28.31 -4.73
N ARG A 635 1.12 28.69 -4.29
CA ARG A 635 -0.14 28.42 -5.00
C ARG A 635 -0.21 29.15 -6.35
N GLU A 636 0.59 30.19 -6.55
CA GLU A 636 0.77 30.87 -7.85
C GLU A 636 1.75 30.14 -8.78
N LYS A 637 2.71 29.36 -8.27
CA LYS A 637 3.76 28.70 -9.09
C LYS A 637 3.47 27.25 -9.45
N SER A 638 2.62 26.53 -8.71
CA SER A 638 2.39 25.10 -8.95
C SER A 638 1.35 24.78 -10.05
N MET A 639 0.91 25.77 -10.82
CA MET A 639 0.01 25.55 -11.97
C MET A 639 0.78 25.10 -13.24
N PHE A 640 2.12 25.07 -13.24
CA PHE A 640 2.92 24.98 -14.48
C PHE A 640 4.06 23.95 -14.52
N GLY A 641 4.14 22.94 -13.64
CA GLY A 641 5.26 22.00 -13.75
C GLY A 641 5.15 20.75 -12.90
N GLU A 642 4.30 19.82 -13.30
CA GLU A 642 4.43 18.43 -12.89
C GLU A 642 5.15 17.68 -14.01
N SER A 643 6.16 16.88 -13.66
CA SER A 643 7.07 16.21 -14.59
C SER A 643 6.31 15.26 -15.53
N ASP A 644 6.10 15.70 -16.77
CA ASP A 644 5.25 15.10 -17.81
C ASP A 644 5.78 13.78 -18.41
N SER A 645 7.05 13.41 -18.16
CA SER A 645 7.72 12.34 -18.90
C SER A 645 7.09 10.96 -18.70
N ASP A 646 6.68 10.62 -17.47
CA ASP A 646 6.23 9.27 -17.13
C ASP A 646 4.71 9.10 -17.34
N LYS A 647 3.94 10.19 -17.27
CA LYS A 647 2.50 10.18 -17.64
C LYS A 647 2.34 9.99 -19.15
N LYS A 648 3.25 10.56 -19.94
CA LYS A 648 3.19 10.54 -21.40
C LYS A 648 3.02 9.14 -21.99
N GLY A 649 3.83 8.16 -21.59
CA GLY A 649 3.77 6.80 -22.17
C GLY A 649 2.50 6.03 -21.80
N SER A 650 2.04 6.14 -20.55
CA SER A 650 0.78 5.50 -20.15
C SER A 650 -0.43 6.17 -20.80
N ASP A 651 -0.41 7.50 -20.92
CA ASP A 651 -1.51 8.26 -21.52
C ASP A 651 -1.59 8.02 -23.03
N GLU A 652 -0.46 7.87 -23.72
CA GLU A 652 -0.41 7.50 -25.14
C GLU A 652 -1.03 6.13 -25.40
N PHE A 653 -0.69 5.11 -24.59
CA PHE A 653 -1.31 3.79 -24.71
C PHE A 653 -2.83 3.82 -24.48
N VAL A 654 -3.28 4.55 -23.46
CA VAL A 654 -4.71 4.65 -23.14
C VAL A 654 -5.45 5.36 -24.27
N LYS A 655 -4.89 6.43 -24.82
CA LYS A 655 -5.45 7.12 -25.99
C LYS A 655 -5.54 6.20 -27.21
N ALA A 656 -4.48 5.44 -27.48
CA ALA A 656 -4.44 4.45 -28.56
C ALA A 656 -5.54 3.40 -28.45
N TYR A 657 -5.70 2.82 -27.26
CA TYR A 657 -6.73 1.82 -27.00
C TYR A 657 -8.14 2.41 -27.16
N LEU A 658 -8.40 3.60 -26.61
CA LEU A 658 -9.70 4.26 -26.71
C LEU A 658 -10.07 4.57 -28.16
N GLN A 659 -9.12 5.09 -28.94
CA GLN A 659 -9.33 5.33 -30.37
C GLN A 659 -9.70 4.04 -31.11
N TRP A 660 -8.97 2.95 -30.84
CA TRP A 660 -9.29 1.65 -31.42
C TRP A 660 -10.67 1.13 -30.99
N GLU A 661 -11.06 1.32 -29.72
CA GLU A 661 -12.35 0.89 -29.18
C GLU A 661 -13.53 1.61 -29.86
N ASP A 662 -13.37 2.91 -30.14
CA ASP A 662 -14.34 3.70 -30.90
C ASP A 662 -14.48 3.18 -32.34
N GLU A 663 -13.36 2.95 -33.03
CA GLU A 663 -13.36 2.39 -34.39
C GLU A 663 -13.99 1.00 -34.45
N TYR A 664 -13.65 0.14 -33.48
CA TYR A 664 -14.19 -1.21 -33.37
C TYR A 664 -15.71 -1.19 -33.16
N SER A 665 -16.19 -0.28 -32.31
CA SER A 665 -17.61 -0.09 -32.03
C SER A 665 -18.38 0.38 -33.27
N GLU A 666 -17.84 1.33 -34.03
CA GLU A 666 -18.46 1.82 -35.26
C GLU A 666 -18.51 0.76 -36.37
N ARG A 667 -17.43 -0.02 -36.56
CA ARG A 667 -17.43 -1.15 -37.50
C ARG A 667 -18.45 -2.21 -37.12
N SER A 668 -18.58 -2.50 -35.83
CA SER A 668 -19.54 -3.46 -35.32
C SER A 668 -20.98 -3.01 -35.55
N LYS A 669 -21.30 -1.72 -35.32
CA LYS A 669 -22.62 -1.14 -35.64
C LYS A 669 -22.94 -1.24 -37.13
N LYS A 670 -22.03 -0.83 -38.01
CA LYS A 670 -22.22 -0.92 -39.47
C LYS A 670 -22.47 -2.35 -39.95
N LYS A 671 -21.79 -3.33 -39.35
CA LYS A 671 -22.00 -4.75 -39.67
C LYS A 671 -23.38 -5.26 -39.25
N ILE A 672 -23.92 -4.75 -38.14
CA ILE A 672 -25.27 -5.08 -37.66
C ILE A 672 -26.32 -4.40 -38.52
N GLU A 673 -26.11 -3.14 -38.94
CA GLU A 673 -27.06 -2.39 -39.78
C GLU A 673 -27.09 -2.87 -41.24
N GLY A 674 -25.97 -3.40 -41.74
CA GLY A 674 -25.86 -3.96 -43.09
C GLY A 674 -26.31 -5.42 -43.23
N SER A 675 -26.65 -6.09 -42.12
CA SER A 675 -27.17 -7.47 -42.09
C SER A 675 -28.65 -7.49 -41.75
#